data_AF-A0A2S5PFM2-F1
#
_entry.id   AF-A0A2S5PFM2-F1
#
_cell.length_a   1.000
_cell.length_b   1.000
_cell.length_c   1.000
_cell.angle_alpha   90.00
_cell.angle_beta   90.00
_cell.angle_gamma   90.00
#
_symmetry.space_group_name_H-M   'P 1'
#
loop_
_entity.id
_entity.type
_entity.pdbx_description
1 polymer ?
#
loop_
_entity_poly.entity_id
_entity_poly.type
_entity_poly.pdbx_seq_one_letter_code
_entity_poly.pdbx_strand_id
1 'polypeptide(L)'
;MTVRDYILARGCSVRLGNLVVNSELFEQWHVGAALNDGQFEKELRSVPQMGRKSSTELMELLRDDTALAIPARSSAIVGAAAGSPIQEGASVVIDDRMRAVALETALRFHGTSARLGRAITEARLADVSLSDHLTDPGSLKRRLEDCRGIGRTTINEAYLRIDEFLLAAERGDPGVLAILDPDADGAADAIGDSTPSASEASQDVCEPDQTRPPRDTRPPGERLRELVSRLSEREQFVLVRRYGLDGHPAMTLQEVAEDRHVTRERIRQIEAKALRRLRLPANQPLLAEVLRRDRSVIWSRLAEDYDLLTAPMLKARRSLLDAWHVLAIDLVHEGLDGWLESVARPIDAGWLRQGVDEAEFKASREQLAEAARSRRLPVPIATLEVPGLDATSIEVAVAGTGAFSVFEGYLCEGRAGLQTRRTIRLHALAISHLDGQLFDIATLAAMYRDRHPDDDVAPRMFQMQMEEAPHLFCRLYDGLWFAIPQRHVEPVDGRMPWEIAQPLGPAFEQGSIGHRLVELLGDGPRSLMDLRSAIAEDMQGRVAESSVGAVLLTNPCFRRVAPGIFDVCVPGGSYEDEGRVNTVFLNGRHARFYCLARYGGAPIDWYPAWGAHLGLWLVRWARLHADDELLRSLLYVAEPSVWPAPSDEIAYWTRLKATDGAWLIGADRRSEPGRRALDASQLLPTIAQLACFGWTSWVAVNRTTDVRGDIHASADVLAFLAKAGLVRAPEDWQKRHDATDVVHEVFARACQEMHKLGALDWNEGVLSDLWNEAERNASADAEGWVDNDELVEILESLRSADGRGSRAFSRGDREPVDPSPIFGTNAWIELFDDR
;
A
#
# COMPACT_ATOMS: atom_id res chain seq x y z
N MET A 1 20.56 22.56 48.16
CA MET A 1 21.24 22.03 46.95
C MET A 1 20.52 22.58 45.73
N THR A 2 21.24 23.17 44.79
CA THR A 2 20.64 23.66 43.54
C THR A 2 20.19 22.49 42.69
N VAL A 3 19.24 22.73 41.78
CA VAL A 3 18.79 21.70 40.83
C VAL A 3 19.96 21.25 39.94
N ARG A 4 20.84 22.18 39.54
CA ARG A 4 22.07 21.88 38.79
C ARG A 4 22.99 20.90 39.53
N ASP A 5 23.37 21.23 40.75
CA ASP A 5 24.30 20.40 41.54
C ASP A 5 23.70 19.02 41.82
N TYR A 6 22.39 18.97 42.06
CA TYR A 6 21.66 17.74 42.33
C TYR A 6 21.67 16.77 41.14
N ILE A 7 21.47 17.29 39.93
CA ILE A 7 21.41 16.48 38.70
C ILE A 7 22.79 16.02 38.26
N LEU A 8 23.79 16.91 38.32
CA LEU A 8 25.16 16.57 37.93
C LEU A 8 25.78 15.51 38.85
N ALA A 9 25.36 15.47 40.12
CA ALA A 9 25.81 14.44 41.06
C ALA A 9 25.17 13.05 40.86
N ARG A 10 24.04 12.95 40.15
CA ARG A 10 23.23 11.71 40.07
C ARG A 10 23.32 10.94 38.76
N GLY A 11 24.05 11.48 37.78
CA GLY A 11 24.12 10.92 36.44
C GLY A 11 22.79 11.14 35.72
N CYS A 12 22.83 11.98 34.69
CA CYS A 12 21.69 12.26 33.82
C CYS A 12 22.06 11.95 32.37
N SER A 13 21.08 11.92 31.47
CA SER A 13 21.38 11.83 30.05
C SER A 13 22.33 12.95 29.62
N VAL A 14 23.23 12.67 28.67
CA VAL A 14 24.19 13.66 28.13
C VAL A 14 23.46 14.93 27.65
N ARG A 15 22.24 14.77 27.13
CA ARG A 15 21.37 15.87 26.71
C ARG A 15 20.88 16.70 27.89
N LEU A 16 20.34 16.09 28.94
CA LEU A 16 19.90 16.82 30.13
C LEU A 16 21.08 17.46 30.87
N GLY A 17 22.22 16.77 30.96
CA GLY A 17 23.45 17.31 31.51
C GLY A 17 23.93 18.56 30.77
N ASN A 18 23.95 18.54 29.44
CA ASN A 18 24.31 19.71 28.63
C ASN A 18 23.31 20.86 28.78
N LEU A 19 22.02 20.59 28.92
CA LEU A 19 21.00 21.63 29.15
C LEU A 19 21.12 22.26 30.53
N VAL A 20 21.41 21.46 31.55
CA VAL A 20 21.57 21.89 32.94
C VAL A 20 22.86 22.68 33.15
N VAL A 21 23.93 22.37 32.42
CA VAL A 21 25.22 23.08 32.49
C VAL A 21 25.19 24.43 31.79
N ASN A 22 24.43 24.55 30.70
CA ASN A 22 24.40 25.73 29.82
C ASN A 22 23.24 26.70 30.11
N SER A 23 22.48 26.50 31.18
CA SER A 23 21.35 27.34 31.56
C SER A 23 21.43 27.77 33.02
N GLU A 24 21.43 29.09 33.26
CA GLU A 24 21.49 29.68 34.60
C GLU A 24 20.25 29.39 35.45
N LEU A 25 19.13 28.99 34.81
CA LEU A 25 17.88 28.66 35.49
C LEU A 25 18.09 27.58 36.58
N PHE A 26 18.91 26.57 36.30
CA PHE A 26 19.08 25.42 37.20
C PHE A 26 19.99 25.70 38.41
N GLU A 27 20.72 26.81 38.39
CA GLU A 27 21.49 27.31 39.54
C GLU A 27 20.63 28.14 40.49
N GLN A 28 19.62 28.82 39.94
CA GLN A 28 18.72 29.71 40.68
C GLN A 28 17.66 28.93 41.48
N TRP A 29 17.30 27.73 41.01
CA TRP A 29 16.29 26.90 41.65
C TRP A 29 16.90 25.87 42.60
N HIS A 30 16.28 25.71 43.77
CA HIS A 30 16.59 24.64 44.73
C HIS A 30 15.58 23.49 44.61
N VAL A 31 16.04 22.25 44.77
CA VAL A 31 15.26 21.01 44.54
C VAL A 31 13.89 21.03 45.25
N GLY A 32 13.84 21.47 46.51
CA GLY A 32 12.59 21.53 47.27
C GLY A 32 11.59 22.59 46.80
N ALA A 33 12.05 23.69 46.21
CA ALA A 33 11.19 24.72 45.62
C ALA A 33 10.69 24.28 44.24
N ALA A 34 11.56 23.66 43.44
CA ALA A 34 11.24 23.12 42.12
C ALA A 34 10.13 22.06 42.11
N LEU A 35 9.98 21.30 43.21
CA LEU A 35 8.96 20.25 43.34
C LEU A 35 7.60 20.73 43.85
N ASN A 36 7.58 21.83 44.60
CA ASN A 36 6.37 22.33 45.26
C ASN A 36 5.77 23.54 44.55
N ASP A 37 6.48 24.14 43.59
CA ASP A 37 6.04 25.29 42.83
C ASP A 37 5.89 24.96 41.35
N GLY A 38 4.64 24.98 40.85
CA GLY A 38 4.34 24.76 39.43
C GLY A 38 4.90 25.86 38.51
N GLN A 39 5.48 26.92 39.06
CA GLN A 39 6.20 27.93 38.30
C GLN A 39 7.52 27.41 37.72
N PHE A 40 8.21 26.50 38.41
CA PHE A 40 9.45 25.90 37.88
C PHE A 40 9.18 25.16 36.56
N GLU A 41 8.13 24.34 36.51
CA GLU A 41 7.77 23.57 35.30
C GLU A 41 7.35 24.47 34.12
N LYS A 42 6.85 25.68 34.40
CA LYS A 42 6.58 26.69 33.37
C LYS A 42 7.87 27.32 32.85
N GLU A 43 8.80 27.65 33.73
CA GLU A 43 10.10 28.23 33.38
C GLU A 43 10.99 27.25 32.61
N LEU A 44 10.85 25.93 32.84
CA LEU A 44 11.53 24.91 32.03
C LEU A 44 11.25 25.03 30.53
N ARG A 45 10.07 25.51 30.14
CA ARG A 45 9.70 25.69 28.72
C ARG A 45 10.45 26.83 28.05
N SER A 46 11.04 27.73 28.83
CA SER A 46 11.82 28.87 28.34
C SER A 46 13.27 28.49 28.06
N VAL A 47 13.74 27.33 28.51
CA VAL A 47 15.10 26.86 28.29
C VAL A 47 15.24 26.36 26.84
N PRO A 48 16.13 26.93 26.01
CA PRO A 48 16.33 26.51 24.62
C PRO A 48 16.65 25.02 24.52
N GLN A 49 15.95 24.31 23.63
CA GLN A 49 16.06 22.86 23.40
C GLN A 49 15.61 21.93 24.56
N MET A 50 14.97 22.49 25.60
CA MET A 50 14.32 21.73 26.66
C MET A 50 13.01 21.10 26.15
N GLY A 51 13.11 19.86 25.67
CA GLY A 51 11.96 19.09 25.18
C GLY A 51 11.21 18.36 26.31
N ARG A 52 9.98 17.91 26.02
CA ARG A 52 9.13 17.18 26.99
C ARG A 52 9.85 16.01 27.66
N LYS A 53 10.62 15.22 26.91
CA LYS A 53 11.38 14.07 27.45
C LYS A 53 12.44 14.48 28.48
N SER A 54 13.20 15.54 28.22
CA SER A 54 14.22 16.04 29.16
C SER A 54 13.58 16.75 30.36
N SER A 55 12.42 17.38 30.18
CA SER A 55 11.61 17.93 31.28
C SER A 55 11.02 16.83 32.17
N THR A 56 10.52 15.74 31.58
CA THR A 56 10.00 14.59 32.33
C THR A 56 11.13 13.87 33.06
N GLU A 57 12.26 13.60 32.37
CA GLU A 57 13.48 13.01 32.99
C GLU A 57 13.95 13.87 34.18
N LEU A 58 13.98 15.19 34.02
CA LEU A 58 14.31 16.13 35.09
C LEU A 58 13.34 16.03 36.28
N MET A 59 12.03 16.06 36.03
CA MET A 59 11.04 16.02 37.10
C MET A 59 10.98 14.65 37.79
N GLU A 60 11.26 13.56 37.07
CA GLU A 60 11.41 12.21 37.64
C GLU A 60 12.64 12.14 38.55
N LEU A 61 13.80 12.63 38.09
CA LEU A 61 15.02 12.69 38.90
C LEU A 61 14.86 13.53 40.17
N LEU A 62 14.06 14.61 40.11
CA LEU A 62 13.73 15.43 41.27
C LEU A 62 12.74 14.73 42.22
N ARG A 63 11.80 13.94 41.71
CA ARG A 63 10.78 13.23 42.50
C ARG A 63 11.32 11.98 43.20
N ASP A 64 12.30 11.30 42.61
CA ASP A 64 12.85 10.01 43.06
C ASP A 64 13.37 9.99 44.51
N ASP A 65 13.65 11.13 45.13
CA ASP A 65 14.09 11.21 46.54
C ASP A 65 13.19 12.03 47.48
N THR A 66 12.03 12.49 46.99
CA THR A 66 10.96 12.98 47.89
C THR A 66 10.04 11.86 48.38
N ALA A 67 10.23 10.63 47.88
CA ALA A 67 9.51 9.44 48.32
C ALA A 67 9.83 9.00 49.77
N LEU A 68 10.81 9.61 50.45
CA LEU A 68 11.08 9.40 51.88
C LEU A 68 10.46 10.48 52.80
N ALA A 69 9.72 11.46 52.27
CA ALA A 69 9.08 12.52 53.06
C ALA A 69 7.62 12.84 52.67
N ILE A 70 6.92 11.90 52.02
CA ILE A 70 5.46 11.92 51.92
C ILE A 70 4.93 10.72 52.73
N PRO A 71 4.21 10.94 53.84
CA PRO A 71 3.75 9.87 54.70
C PRO A 71 2.73 8.99 53.99
N ALA A 72 2.84 7.70 54.28
CA ALA A 72 1.94 6.61 53.94
C ALA A 72 0.49 7.05 53.67
N ARG A 73 0.02 6.90 52.42
CA ARG A 73 -1.40 6.63 52.15
C ARG A 73 -1.67 5.13 52.29
N SER A 74 -1.34 4.60 53.46
CA SER A 74 -1.76 3.28 53.91
C SER A 74 -2.02 3.36 55.41
N SER A 75 -3.26 3.11 55.78
CA SER A 75 -3.80 2.91 57.14
C SER A 75 -3.78 4.10 58.12
N ALA A 76 -4.90 4.84 58.18
CA ALA A 76 -5.73 4.96 59.40
C ALA A 76 -6.81 6.06 59.23
N ILE A 77 -8.07 5.65 59.09
CA ILE A 77 -9.18 6.27 59.84
C ILE A 77 -9.96 5.13 60.47
N VAL A 78 -9.59 4.79 61.71
CA VAL A 78 -10.54 4.27 62.70
C VAL A 78 -10.83 5.44 63.64
N GLY A 79 -12.10 5.80 63.77
CA GLY A 79 -12.56 6.84 64.67
C GLY A 79 -14.02 7.19 64.45
N ALA A 80 -14.91 6.24 64.70
CA ALA A 80 -16.36 6.45 64.72
C ALA A 80 -16.78 7.40 65.85
N ALA A 81 -17.65 8.38 65.57
CA ALA A 81 -18.98 8.53 66.18
C ALA A 81 -19.73 9.80 65.71
N ALA A 82 -20.79 9.57 64.91
CA ALA A 82 -22.05 10.31 64.69
C ALA A 82 -22.02 11.84 64.36
N GLY A 83 -22.67 12.35 63.30
CA GLY A 83 -23.86 11.86 62.58
C GLY A 83 -23.80 12.06 61.05
N SER A 84 -24.21 11.00 60.36
CA SER A 84 -23.90 10.55 58.99
C SER A 84 -24.14 11.52 57.81
N PRO A 85 -23.07 11.83 57.05
CA PRO A 85 -23.11 12.60 55.83
C PRO A 85 -22.76 11.79 54.56
N ILE A 86 -23.56 12.03 53.51
CA ILE A 86 -23.19 12.40 52.13
C ILE A 86 -21.91 11.72 51.57
N GLN A 87 -22.09 10.76 50.65
CA GLN A 87 -21.10 9.81 50.15
C GLN A 87 -19.97 10.43 49.31
N GLU A 88 -18.78 10.54 49.91
CA GLU A 88 -17.48 10.59 49.23
C GLU A 88 -17.04 9.18 48.78
N GLY A 89 -16.41 9.10 47.61
CA GLY A 89 -15.61 7.95 47.18
C GLY A 89 -16.39 6.73 46.71
N ALA A 90 -16.50 6.55 45.39
CA ALA A 90 -16.62 5.19 44.86
C ALA A 90 -15.25 4.52 45.02
N SER A 91 -14.97 4.00 46.22
CA SER A 91 -14.03 2.89 46.33
C SER A 91 -14.75 1.69 45.76
N VAL A 92 -14.20 1.04 44.72
CA VAL A 92 -14.59 -0.32 44.36
C VAL A 92 -14.53 -1.13 45.66
N VAL A 93 -15.69 -1.47 46.24
CA VAL A 93 -15.72 -2.45 47.33
C VAL A 93 -15.47 -3.78 46.64
N ILE A 94 -14.20 -4.20 46.59
CA ILE A 94 -13.82 -5.53 46.14
C ILE A 94 -14.38 -6.51 47.17
N ASP A 95 -15.60 -6.99 46.91
CA ASP A 95 -16.21 -8.08 47.66
C ASP A 95 -15.39 -9.37 47.43
N ASP A 96 -15.50 -10.32 48.36
CA ASP A 96 -14.76 -11.60 48.34
C ASP A 96 -14.99 -12.39 47.04
N ARG A 97 -16.11 -12.14 46.35
CA ARG A 97 -16.42 -12.73 45.03
C ARG A 97 -15.50 -12.24 43.91
N MET A 98 -15.12 -10.96 43.91
CA MET A 98 -14.18 -10.40 42.91
C MET A 98 -12.76 -10.90 43.14
N ARG A 99 -12.42 -11.31 44.38
CA ARG A 99 -11.10 -11.84 44.72
C ARG A 99 -10.82 -13.20 44.09
N ALA A 100 -11.87 -13.97 43.77
CA ALA A 100 -11.77 -15.29 43.16
C ALA A 100 -11.71 -15.28 41.62
N VAL A 101 -11.89 -14.11 40.99
CA VAL A 101 -11.87 -13.99 39.52
C VAL A 101 -10.43 -14.13 39.02
N ALA A 102 -10.20 -15.06 38.08
CA ALA A 102 -8.92 -15.18 37.39
C ALA A 102 -8.62 -13.92 36.56
N LEU A 103 -7.39 -13.46 36.58
CA LEU A 103 -6.94 -12.25 35.89
C LEU A 103 -7.13 -12.35 34.37
N GLU A 104 -6.96 -13.55 33.82
CA GLU A 104 -7.29 -13.84 32.42
C GLU A 104 -8.76 -13.58 32.09
N THR A 105 -9.69 -13.99 32.97
CA THR A 105 -11.13 -13.78 32.76
C THR A 105 -11.47 -12.28 32.74
N ALA A 106 -10.88 -11.51 33.66
CA ALA A 106 -11.05 -10.06 33.70
C ALA A 106 -10.51 -9.38 32.42
N LEU A 107 -9.31 -9.77 31.97
CA LEU A 107 -8.68 -9.19 30.79
C LEU A 107 -9.42 -9.51 29.49
N ARG A 108 -10.06 -10.67 29.39
CA ARG A 108 -10.76 -11.11 28.16
C ARG A 108 -12.21 -10.63 28.06
N PHE A 109 -12.80 -10.12 29.14
CA PHE A 109 -14.23 -9.83 29.23
C PHE A 109 -14.74 -8.88 28.11
N HIS A 110 -14.00 -7.79 27.83
CA HIS A 110 -14.36 -6.83 26.78
C HIS A 110 -13.66 -7.09 25.43
N GLY A 111 -13.03 -8.25 25.28
CA GLY A 111 -12.21 -8.59 24.11
C GLY A 111 -10.78 -8.06 24.21
N THR A 112 -9.85 -8.70 23.49
CA THR A 112 -8.41 -8.38 23.51
C THR A 112 -7.88 -8.33 22.09
N SER A 113 -6.83 -7.55 21.85
CA SER A 113 -6.05 -7.65 20.61
C SER A 113 -5.44 -9.05 20.47
N ALA A 114 -5.18 -9.49 19.24
CA ALA A 114 -4.53 -10.79 19.00
C ALA A 114 -3.14 -10.90 19.67
N ARG A 115 -2.49 -9.76 19.95
CA ARG A 115 -1.21 -9.71 20.68
C ARG A 115 -1.42 -9.90 22.18
N LEU A 116 -2.32 -9.15 22.79
CA LEU A 116 -2.66 -9.32 24.21
C LEU A 116 -3.25 -10.70 24.48
N GLY A 117 -4.11 -11.21 23.60
CA GLY A 117 -4.71 -12.53 23.71
C GLY A 117 -3.71 -13.68 23.71
N ARG A 118 -2.62 -13.58 22.92
CA ARG A 118 -1.49 -14.54 22.95
C ARG A 118 -0.65 -14.37 24.22
N ALA A 119 -0.37 -13.12 24.62
CA ALA A 119 0.43 -12.80 25.80
C ALA A 119 -0.22 -13.32 27.09
N ILE A 120 -1.55 -13.19 27.23
CA ILE A 120 -2.30 -13.72 28.38
C ILE A 120 -2.09 -15.23 28.54
N THR A 121 -2.11 -15.97 27.43
CA THR A 121 -1.90 -17.42 27.42
C THR A 121 -0.44 -17.78 27.71
N GLU A 122 0.52 -17.06 27.13
CA GLU A 122 1.96 -17.28 27.34
C GLU A 122 2.40 -16.97 28.78
N ALA A 123 1.86 -15.88 29.35
CA ALA A 123 2.11 -15.45 30.73
C ALA A 123 1.37 -16.26 31.81
N ARG A 124 0.54 -17.23 31.40
CA ARG A 124 -0.27 -18.11 32.27
C ARG A 124 -1.09 -17.33 33.31
N LEU A 125 -1.83 -16.32 32.85
CA LEU A 125 -2.61 -15.45 33.74
C LEU A 125 -3.91 -16.09 34.25
N ALA A 126 -4.29 -17.27 33.77
CA ALA A 126 -5.36 -18.10 34.34
C ALA A 126 -5.11 -18.44 35.83
N ASP A 127 -3.84 -18.62 36.20
CA ASP A 127 -3.43 -19.06 37.54
C ASP A 127 -3.25 -17.90 38.53
N VAL A 128 -3.49 -16.66 38.08
CA VAL A 128 -3.32 -15.44 38.88
C VAL A 128 -4.69 -14.88 39.18
N SER A 129 -5.01 -14.63 40.44
CA SER A 129 -6.26 -13.96 40.79
C SER A 129 -6.19 -12.45 40.53
N LEU A 130 -7.32 -11.83 40.25
CA LEU A 130 -7.43 -10.38 40.16
C LEU A 130 -6.98 -9.70 41.47
N SER A 131 -7.20 -10.35 42.61
CA SER A 131 -6.74 -9.89 43.93
C SER A 131 -5.20 -9.83 44.04
N ASP A 132 -4.48 -10.81 43.48
CA ASP A 132 -3.01 -10.82 43.48
C ASP A 132 -2.44 -9.67 42.64
N HIS A 133 -3.12 -9.29 41.57
CA HIS A 133 -2.74 -8.11 40.78
C HIS A 133 -2.97 -6.80 41.53
N LEU A 134 -4.12 -6.67 42.20
CA LEU A 134 -4.46 -5.45 42.94
C LEU A 134 -3.56 -5.22 44.17
N THR A 135 -2.93 -6.28 44.68
CA THR A 135 -1.94 -6.21 45.77
C THR A 135 -0.50 -5.97 45.29
N ASP A 136 -0.15 -6.40 44.06
CA ASP A 136 1.11 -6.08 43.38
C ASP A 136 0.86 -5.65 41.92
N PRO A 137 0.56 -4.35 41.68
CA PRO A 137 0.25 -3.85 40.34
C PRO A 137 1.40 -4.02 39.33
N GLY A 138 2.64 -4.17 39.81
CA GLY A 138 3.84 -4.38 39.00
C GLY A 138 4.05 -5.83 38.54
N SER A 139 3.30 -6.79 39.10
CA SER A 139 3.38 -8.22 38.76
C SER A 139 2.93 -8.49 37.31
N LEU A 140 1.84 -7.85 36.86
CA LEU A 140 1.30 -8.01 35.51
C LEU A 140 2.28 -7.52 34.45
N LYS A 141 2.86 -6.32 34.66
CA LYS A 141 3.85 -5.75 33.75
C LYS A 141 5.07 -6.66 33.59
N ARG A 142 5.66 -7.15 34.70
CA ARG A 142 6.82 -8.05 34.65
C ARG A 142 6.53 -9.33 33.86
N ARG A 143 5.38 -9.97 34.12
CA ARG A 143 4.96 -11.20 33.42
C ARG A 143 4.71 -10.99 31.93
N LEU A 144 4.19 -9.84 31.53
CA LEU A 144 3.96 -9.50 30.13
C LEU A 144 5.24 -9.05 29.41
N GLU A 145 6.20 -8.40 30.10
CA GLU A 145 7.50 -8.02 29.55
C GLU A 145 8.38 -9.24 29.20
N ASP A 146 8.20 -10.36 29.91
CA ASP A 146 8.90 -11.61 29.63
C ASP A 146 8.35 -12.36 28.40
N CYS A 147 7.20 -11.96 27.85
CA CYS A 147 6.58 -12.57 26.67
C CYS A 147 7.17 -11.98 25.36
N ARG A 148 7.37 -12.82 24.34
CA ARG A 148 7.98 -12.36 23.08
C ARG A 148 7.10 -11.35 22.33
N GLY A 149 7.68 -10.20 21.97
CA GLY A 149 7.04 -9.21 21.10
C GLY A 149 6.00 -8.33 21.80
N ILE A 150 6.01 -8.30 23.14
CA ILE A 150 5.16 -7.43 23.95
C ILE A 150 5.83 -6.08 24.17
N GLY A 151 5.10 -5.01 23.87
CA GLY A 151 5.56 -3.64 24.04
C GLY A 151 4.62 -2.85 24.96
N ARG A 152 4.97 -1.59 25.19
CA ARG A 152 4.23 -0.69 26.09
C ARG A 152 2.74 -0.56 25.74
N THR A 153 2.38 -0.60 24.45
CA THR A 153 0.99 -0.52 23.99
C THR A 153 0.15 -1.70 24.48
N THR A 154 0.68 -2.93 24.41
CA THR A 154 -0.02 -4.14 24.86
C THR A 154 -0.15 -4.19 26.38
N ILE A 155 0.84 -3.67 27.09
CA ILE A 155 0.81 -3.55 28.56
C ILE A 155 -0.26 -2.53 28.98
N ASN A 156 -0.31 -1.38 28.30
CA ASN A 156 -1.34 -0.37 28.55
C ASN A 156 -2.75 -0.88 28.20
N GLU A 157 -2.89 -1.67 27.12
CA GLU A 157 -4.14 -2.35 26.80
C GLU A 157 -4.57 -3.29 27.94
N ALA A 158 -3.65 -4.07 28.52
CA ALA A 158 -3.95 -4.96 29.64
C ALA A 158 -4.47 -4.19 30.87
N TYR A 159 -3.82 -3.08 31.23
CA TYR A 159 -4.30 -2.22 32.34
C TYR A 159 -5.68 -1.62 32.04
N LEU A 160 -5.89 -1.12 30.83
CA LEU A 160 -7.19 -0.57 30.42
C LEU A 160 -8.32 -1.61 30.51
N ARG A 161 -8.06 -2.87 30.12
CA ARG A 161 -9.07 -3.95 30.21
C ARG A 161 -9.43 -4.30 31.64
N ILE A 162 -8.47 -4.23 32.56
CA ILE A 162 -8.72 -4.44 33.98
C ILE A 162 -9.58 -3.29 34.52
N ASP A 163 -9.26 -2.04 34.19
CA ASP A 163 -10.04 -0.89 34.61
C ASP A 163 -11.48 -0.95 34.07
N GLU A 164 -11.67 -1.31 32.80
CA GLU A 164 -12.99 -1.50 32.20
C GLU A 164 -13.80 -2.61 32.90
N PHE A 165 -13.16 -3.74 33.22
CA PHE A 165 -13.80 -4.84 33.96
C PHE A 165 -14.24 -4.43 35.36
N LEU A 166 -13.38 -3.70 36.10
CA LEU A 166 -13.72 -3.18 37.43
C LEU A 166 -14.87 -2.17 37.38
N LEU A 167 -14.88 -1.29 36.37
CA LEU A 167 -15.94 -0.31 36.16
C LEU A 167 -17.27 -0.98 35.76
N ALA A 168 -17.22 -2.05 34.96
CA ALA A 168 -18.39 -2.85 34.62
C ALA A 168 -18.96 -3.59 35.84
N ALA A 169 -18.09 -4.08 36.74
CA ALA A 169 -18.49 -4.65 38.02
C ALA A 169 -19.21 -3.63 38.91
N GLU A 170 -18.67 -2.41 39.05
CA GLU A 170 -19.30 -1.33 39.82
C GLU A 170 -20.69 -0.95 39.29
N ARG A 171 -20.91 -1.08 37.98
CA ARG A 171 -22.18 -0.75 37.31
C ARG A 171 -23.20 -1.89 37.35
N GLY A 172 -22.85 -3.05 37.89
CA GLY A 172 -23.72 -4.23 37.92
C GLY A 172 -23.98 -4.81 36.52
N ASP A 173 -22.96 -4.84 35.66
CA ASP A 173 -23.08 -5.42 34.33
C ASP A 173 -23.53 -6.91 34.42
N PRO A 174 -24.60 -7.32 33.72
CA PRO A 174 -25.13 -8.68 33.80
C PRO A 174 -24.11 -9.78 33.45
N GLY A 175 -23.17 -9.50 32.54
CA GLY A 175 -22.11 -10.43 32.17
C GLY A 175 -21.03 -10.56 33.23
N VAL A 176 -20.70 -9.47 33.93
CA VAL A 176 -19.78 -9.52 35.09
C VAL A 176 -20.45 -10.20 36.27
N LEU A 177 -21.73 -9.96 36.52
CA LEU A 177 -22.50 -10.61 37.58
C LEU A 177 -22.60 -12.14 37.36
N ALA A 178 -22.74 -12.59 36.10
CA ALA A 178 -22.71 -14.01 35.75
C ALA A 178 -21.33 -14.66 35.99
N ILE A 179 -20.23 -13.90 35.89
CA ILE A 179 -18.87 -14.37 36.24
C ILE A 179 -18.69 -14.46 37.76
N LEU A 180 -19.36 -13.60 38.52
CA LEU A 180 -19.26 -13.53 39.98
C LEU A 180 -20.20 -14.49 40.71
N ASP A 181 -21.24 -15.02 40.05
CA ASP A 181 -22.22 -15.95 40.64
C ASP A 181 -22.72 -16.99 39.60
N PRO A 182 -22.00 -18.12 39.41
CA PRO A 182 -22.29 -19.11 38.36
C PRO A 182 -23.57 -19.93 38.58
N ASP A 183 -24.14 -19.95 39.79
CA ASP A 183 -25.26 -20.82 40.19
C ASP A 183 -26.64 -20.09 40.18
N ALA A 184 -26.72 -18.92 39.53
CA ALA A 184 -27.98 -18.21 39.34
C ALA A 184 -28.81 -18.85 38.21
N ASP A 185 -29.57 -19.89 38.53
CA ASP A 185 -30.40 -20.67 37.59
C ASP A 185 -31.69 -19.95 37.16
N GLY A 186 -32.07 -20.07 35.87
CA GLY A 186 -33.32 -19.50 35.36
C GLY A 186 -33.64 -19.72 33.87
N ALA A 187 -34.19 -20.89 33.57
CA ALA A 187 -35.13 -21.24 32.48
C ALA A 187 -34.58 -21.89 31.17
N ALA A 188 -34.65 -23.22 31.20
CA ALA A 188 -34.85 -24.16 30.11
C ALA A 188 -35.98 -23.77 29.12
N ASP A 189 -35.93 -24.18 27.85
CA ASP A 189 -36.40 -25.51 27.43
C ASP A 189 -36.49 -25.69 25.89
N ALA A 190 -36.57 -26.96 25.48
CA ALA A 190 -37.13 -27.52 24.23
C ALA A 190 -36.17 -28.06 23.14
N ILE A 191 -35.66 -29.28 23.41
CA ILE A 191 -35.99 -30.55 22.71
C ILE A 191 -36.36 -30.49 21.21
N GLY A 192 -35.69 -31.31 20.38
CA GLY A 192 -36.38 -32.03 19.30
C GLY A 192 -35.59 -32.36 18.04
N ASP A 193 -35.02 -33.55 18.00
CA ASP A 193 -34.28 -34.18 16.89
C ASP A 193 -35.22 -34.94 15.89
N SER A 194 -34.73 -35.10 14.66
CA SER A 194 -34.93 -36.23 13.72
C SER A 194 -36.09 -36.29 12.68
N THR A 195 -35.63 -36.39 11.42
CA THR A 195 -36.14 -36.91 10.11
C THR A 195 -36.89 -38.28 10.16
N PRO A 196 -37.54 -38.87 9.09
CA PRO A 196 -37.08 -38.98 7.67
C PRO A 196 -38.07 -39.28 6.48
N SER A 197 -37.52 -39.21 5.24
CA SER A 197 -37.59 -40.09 4.02
C SER A 197 -38.88 -40.73 3.43
N ALA A 198 -38.98 -40.70 2.08
CA ALA A 198 -39.23 -41.80 1.08
C ALA A 198 -40.07 -41.31 -0.16
N SER A 199 -39.54 -41.27 -1.41
CA SER A 199 -39.63 -42.25 -2.55
C SER A 199 -41.08 -42.64 -3.00
N GLU A 200 -41.50 -42.89 -4.26
CA GLU A 200 -40.88 -43.22 -5.56
C GLU A 200 -41.96 -43.23 -6.71
N ALA A 201 -41.51 -43.10 -7.97
CA ALA A 201 -41.94 -43.71 -9.27
C ALA A 201 -43.36 -43.59 -9.90
N SER A 202 -43.41 -43.28 -11.22
CA SER A 202 -43.88 -44.19 -12.31
C SER A 202 -43.76 -43.58 -13.73
N GLN A 203 -43.31 -44.40 -14.67
CA GLN A 203 -43.09 -44.16 -16.11
C GLN A 203 -44.32 -44.57 -16.96
N ASP A 204 -44.48 -44.00 -18.16
CA ASP A 204 -45.06 -44.74 -19.30
C ASP A 204 -44.60 -44.17 -20.66
N VAL A 205 -44.31 -45.06 -21.61
CA VAL A 205 -43.67 -44.84 -22.92
C VAL A 205 -44.62 -45.22 -24.06
N CYS A 206 -44.64 -44.45 -25.17
CA CYS A 206 -44.97 -44.98 -26.51
C CYS A 206 -44.37 -44.12 -27.64
N GLU A 207 -43.80 -44.79 -28.64
CA GLU A 207 -43.06 -44.29 -29.80
C GLU A 207 -43.93 -43.89 -31.02
N PRO A 208 -43.38 -43.17 -32.04
CA PRO A 208 -44.13 -42.46 -33.07
C PRO A 208 -44.20 -43.18 -34.44
N ASP A 209 -45.29 -42.94 -35.19
CA ASP A 209 -45.45 -43.35 -36.60
C ASP A 209 -44.89 -42.30 -37.58
N GLN A 210 -44.14 -42.76 -38.60
CA GLN A 210 -43.38 -41.95 -39.54
C GLN A 210 -44.04 -41.94 -40.93
N THR A 211 -44.42 -40.75 -41.42
CA THR A 211 -44.39 -40.43 -42.87
C THR A 211 -43.94 -38.97 -43.05
N ARG A 212 -42.77 -38.76 -43.68
CA ARG A 212 -42.15 -37.43 -43.83
C ARG A 212 -42.55 -36.78 -45.18
N PRO A 213 -43.13 -35.57 -45.20
CA PRO A 213 -43.39 -34.80 -46.43
C PRO A 213 -42.10 -34.15 -46.98
N PRO A 214 -42.12 -33.52 -48.17
CA PRO A 214 -40.91 -33.09 -48.90
C PRO A 214 -40.07 -32.08 -48.09
N ARG A 215 -38.75 -32.04 -48.34
CA ARG A 215 -37.84 -31.07 -47.70
C ARG A 215 -38.22 -29.64 -48.08
N ASP A 216 -38.85 -28.96 -47.13
CA ASP A 216 -39.02 -27.51 -47.10
C ASP A 216 -37.64 -26.84 -47.01
N THR A 217 -37.26 -26.04 -48.01
CA THR A 217 -35.94 -25.41 -48.15
C THR A 217 -35.83 -24.06 -47.43
N ARG A 218 -36.91 -23.59 -46.80
CA ARG A 218 -36.93 -22.30 -46.10
C ARG A 218 -36.17 -22.34 -44.77
N PRO A 219 -35.61 -21.21 -44.30
CA PRO A 219 -34.91 -21.14 -43.02
C PRO A 219 -35.82 -21.60 -41.87
N PRO A 220 -35.32 -22.41 -40.92
CA PRO A 220 -36.11 -22.91 -39.79
C PRO A 220 -36.80 -21.79 -38.98
N GLY A 221 -36.18 -20.61 -38.86
CA GLY A 221 -36.77 -19.45 -38.19
C GLY A 221 -38.03 -18.91 -38.89
N GLU A 222 -38.07 -18.89 -40.22
CA GLU A 222 -39.29 -18.48 -40.96
C GLU A 222 -40.40 -19.52 -40.81
N ARG A 223 -40.03 -20.80 -40.80
CA ARG A 223 -40.95 -21.92 -40.57
C ARG A 223 -41.54 -21.88 -39.15
N LEU A 224 -40.78 -21.42 -38.15
CA LEU A 224 -41.28 -21.19 -36.79
C LEU A 224 -42.32 -20.06 -36.75
N ARG A 225 -42.10 -18.95 -37.47
CA ARG A 225 -43.10 -17.87 -37.60
C ARG A 225 -44.37 -18.37 -38.28
N GLU A 226 -44.24 -19.17 -39.33
CA GLU A 226 -45.38 -19.81 -40.00
C GLU A 226 -46.15 -20.75 -39.07
N LEU A 227 -45.43 -21.46 -38.18
CA LEU A 227 -46.06 -22.33 -37.19
C LEU A 227 -46.97 -21.53 -36.24
N VAL A 228 -46.47 -20.38 -35.78
CA VAL A 228 -47.22 -19.46 -34.92
C VAL A 228 -48.38 -18.80 -35.68
N SER A 229 -48.24 -18.51 -36.97
CA SER A 229 -49.33 -17.94 -37.78
C SER A 229 -50.49 -18.90 -38.06
N ARG A 230 -50.33 -20.21 -37.80
CA ARG A 230 -51.41 -21.22 -37.89
C ARG A 230 -52.29 -21.28 -36.63
N LEU A 231 -51.92 -20.55 -35.57
CA LEU A 231 -52.74 -20.39 -34.38
C LEU A 231 -53.93 -19.46 -34.68
N SER A 232 -54.96 -19.50 -33.83
CA SER A 232 -56.02 -18.50 -33.94
C SER A 232 -55.50 -17.10 -33.60
N GLU A 233 -56.12 -16.03 -34.13
CA GLU A 233 -55.70 -14.65 -33.86
C GLU A 233 -55.55 -14.34 -32.36
N ARG A 234 -56.43 -14.92 -31.52
CA ARG A 234 -56.36 -14.78 -30.05
C ARG A 234 -55.15 -15.48 -29.44
N GLU A 235 -54.82 -16.68 -29.91
CA GLU A 235 -53.67 -17.46 -29.45
C GLU A 235 -52.36 -16.81 -29.90
N GLN A 236 -52.29 -16.39 -31.16
CA GLN A 236 -51.15 -15.66 -31.72
C GLN A 236 -50.90 -14.36 -30.95
N PHE A 237 -51.95 -13.55 -30.74
CA PHE A 237 -51.84 -12.30 -29.98
C PHE A 237 -51.25 -12.53 -28.59
N VAL A 238 -51.75 -13.52 -27.85
CA VAL A 238 -51.27 -13.83 -26.50
C VAL A 238 -49.80 -14.24 -26.54
N LEU A 239 -49.37 -15.11 -27.46
CA LEU A 239 -47.97 -15.51 -27.56
C LEU A 239 -47.04 -14.36 -27.96
N VAL A 240 -47.43 -13.57 -28.96
CA VAL A 240 -46.66 -12.42 -29.43
C VAL A 240 -46.41 -11.43 -28.28
N ARG A 241 -47.44 -11.11 -27.49
CA ARG A 241 -47.30 -10.21 -26.34
C ARG A 241 -46.57 -10.83 -25.17
N ARG A 242 -46.78 -12.12 -24.86
CA ARG A 242 -46.14 -12.79 -23.72
C ARG A 242 -44.63 -12.95 -23.91
N TYR A 243 -44.21 -13.35 -25.10
CA TYR A 243 -42.81 -13.59 -25.41
C TYR A 243 -42.10 -12.36 -26.00
N GLY A 244 -42.83 -11.35 -26.45
CA GLY A 244 -42.26 -10.18 -27.12
C GLY A 244 -41.80 -10.49 -28.55
N LEU A 245 -42.61 -11.25 -29.28
CA LEU A 245 -42.30 -11.62 -30.67
C LEU A 245 -42.51 -10.42 -31.61
N ASP A 246 -41.86 -10.45 -32.78
CA ASP A 246 -42.00 -9.45 -33.84
C ASP A 246 -41.76 -7.99 -33.40
N GLY A 247 -40.87 -7.79 -32.43
CA GLY A 247 -40.47 -6.46 -31.93
C GLY A 247 -41.39 -5.87 -30.86
N HIS A 248 -42.37 -6.64 -30.38
CA HIS A 248 -43.19 -6.24 -29.24
C HIS A 248 -42.45 -6.42 -27.90
N PRO A 249 -42.72 -5.60 -26.87
CA PRO A 249 -42.21 -5.85 -25.53
C PRO A 249 -42.89 -7.08 -24.92
N ALA A 250 -42.14 -7.89 -24.18
CA ALA A 250 -42.69 -9.01 -23.43
C ALA A 250 -43.55 -8.50 -22.26
N MET A 251 -44.74 -9.06 -22.12
CA MET A 251 -45.74 -8.67 -21.10
C MET A 251 -46.04 -9.83 -20.15
N THR A 252 -46.38 -9.52 -18.91
CA THR A 252 -46.87 -10.49 -17.93
C THR A 252 -48.30 -10.95 -18.29
N LEU A 253 -48.72 -12.10 -17.76
CA LEU A 253 -50.12 -12.57 -17.93
C LEU A 253 -51.16 -11.54 -17.45
N GLN A 254 -50.80 -10.74 -16.44
CA GLN A 254 -51.66 -9.70 -15.89
C GLN A 254 -51.78 -8.52 -16.85
N GLU A 255 -50.66 -8.03 -17.38
CA GLU A 255 -50.64 -6.92 -18.33
C GLU A 255 -51.39 -7.25 -19.63
N VAL A 256 -51.23 -8.48 -20.16
CA VAL A 256 -51.98 -8.94 -21.34
C VAL A 256 -53.47 -9.09 -21.03
N ALA A 257 -53.83 -9.45 -19.79
CA ALA A 257 -55.22 -9.57 -19.36
C ALA A 257 -55.89 -8.20 -19.24
N GLU A 258 -55.17 -7.20 -18.74
CA GLU A 258 -55.62 -5.81 -18.67
C GLU A 258 -55.84 -5.21 -20.07
N ASP A 259 -54.88 -5.38 -20.98
CA ASP A 259 -54.96 -4.90 -22.37
C ASP A 259 -56.14 -5.52 -23.16
N ARG A 260 -56.55 -6.74 -22.79
CA ARG A 260 -57.67 -7.45 -23.43
C ARG A 260 -58.96 -7.42 -22.63
N HIS A 261 -58.98 -6.74 -21.49
CA HIS A 261 -60.11 -6.68 -20.55
C HIS A 261 -60.67 -8.08 -20.19
N VAL A 262 -59.77 -9.02 -19.89
CA VAL A 262 -60.12 -10.38 -19.44
C VAL A 262 -59.39 -10.72 -18.14
N THR A 263 -59.68 -11.88 -17.54
CA THR A 263 -58.96 -12.32 -16.34
C THR A 263 -57.57 -12.88 -16.70
N ARG A 264 -56.61 -12.73 -15.78
CA ARG A 264 -55.29 -13.37 -15.88
C ARG A 264 -55.37 -14.87 -16.16
N GLU A 265 -56.28 -15.56 -15.48
CA GLU A 265 -56.50 -17.00 -15.67
C GLU A 265 -57.00 -17.30 -17.09
N ARG A 266 -57.78 -16.40 -17.69
CA ARG A 266 -58.22 -16.57 -19.08
C ARG A 266 -57.06 -16.46 -20.06
N ILE A 267 -56.14 -15.51 -19.88
CA ILE A 267 -54.92 -15.42 -20.69
C ILE A 267 -54.06 -16.67 -20.52
N ARG A 268 -53.87 -17.14 -19.28
CA ARG A 268 -53.12 -18.39 -18.99
C ARG A 268 -53.70 -19.60 -19.73
N GLN A 269 -55.04 -19.72 -19.77
CA GLN A 269 -55.70 -20.78 -20.53
C GLN A 269 -55.46 -20.69 -22.04
N ILE A 270 -55.49 -19.47 -22.60
CA ILE A 270 -55.23 -19.24 -24.03
C ILE A 270 -53.77 -19.56 -24.36
N GLU A 271 -52.82 -19.11 -23.55
CA GLU A 271 -51.39 -19.42 -23.66
C GLU A 271 -51.15 -20.93 -23.61
N ALA A 272 -51.69 -21.62 -22.59
CA ALA A 272 -51.55 -23.07 -22.45
C ALA A 272 -52.13 -23.83 -23.67
N LYS A 273 -53.26 -23.36 -24.22
CA LYS A 273 -53.85 -23.95 -25.43
C LYS A 273 -52.96 -23.73 -26.66
N ALA A 274 -52.39 -22.53 -26.82
CA ALA A 274 -51.48 -22.20 -27.90
C ALA A 274 -50.20 -23.06 -27.83
N LEU A 275 -49.55 -23.11 -26.65
CA LEU A 275 -48.36 -23.94 -26.41
C LEU A 275 -48.64 -25.43 -26.67
N ARG A 276 -49.80 -25.96 -26.23
CA ARG A 276 -50.20 -27.35 -26.51
C ARG A 276 -50.32 -27.65 -28.02
N ARG A 277 -50.82 -26.69 -28.82
CA ARG A 277 -50.88 -26.85 -30.28
C ARG A 277 -49.49 -26.79 -30.93
N LEU A 278 -48.59 -25.96 -30.41
CA LEU A 278 -47.23 -25.84 -30.92
C LEU A 278 -46.37 -27.07 -30.56
N ARG A 279 -46.59 -27.69 -29.38
CA ARG A 279 -45.88 -28.90 -28.90
C ARG A 279 -46.28 -30.21 -29.60
N LEU A 280 -47.17 -30.19 -30.59
CA LEU A 280 -47.58 -31.40 -31.32
C LEU A 280 -46.35 -32.14 -31.89
N PRO A 281 -46.33 -33.50 -31.89
CA PRO A 281 -45.19 -34.29 -32.37
C PRO A 281 -44.75 -33.93 -33.79
N ALA A 282 -45.68 -33.54 -34.66
CA ALA A 282 -45.41 -33.11 -36.02
C ALA A 282 -44.49 -31.87 -36.13
N ASN A 283 -44.46 -31.03 -35.09
CA ASN A 283 -43.69 -29.78 -35.07
C ASN A 283 -42.32 -29.95 -34.41
N GLN A 284 -42.14 -30.97 -33.56
CA GLN A 284 -40.91 -31.22 -32.81
C GLN A 284 -39.64 -31.28 -33.69
N PRO A 285 -39.64 -31.93 -34.87
CA PRO A 285 -38.45 -31.96 -35.72
C PRO A 285 -37.99 -30.57 -36.18
N LEU A 286 -38.92 -29.66 -36.48
CA LEU A 286 -38.61 -28.28 -36.86
C LEU A 286 -38.05 -27.51 -35.67
N LEU A 287 -38.71 -27.60 -34.51
CA LEU A 287 -38.31 -26.89 -33.30
C LEU A 287 -36.90 -27.32 -32.84
N ALA A 288 -36.63 -28.63 -32.83
CA ALA A 288 -35.31 -29.16 -32.54
C ALA A 288 -34.27 -28.76 -33.59
N GLU A 289 -34.66 -28.65 -34.87
CA GLU A 289 -33.78 -28.16 -35.94
C GLU A 289 -33.39 -26.69 -35.76
N VAL A 290 -34.32 -25.81 -35.38
CA VAL A 290 -34.03 -24.41 -35.04
C VAL A 290 -33.00 -24.34 -33.92
N LEU A 291 -33.25 -25.01 -32.79
CA LEU A 291 -32.37 -24.96 -31.63
C LEU A 291 -30.99 -25.59 -31.89
N ARG A 292 -30.93 -26.66 -32.68
CA ARG A 292 -29.67 -27.30 -33.06
C ARG A 292 -28.85 -26.40 -33.99
N ARG A 293 -29.48 -25.72 -34.95
CA ARG A 293 -28.80 -24.82 -35.88
C ARG A 293 -28.26 -23.59 -35.15
N ASP A 294 -29.08 -22.99 -34.29
CA ASP A 294 -28.76 -21.74 -33.62
C ASP A 294 -28.10 -21.97 -32.24
N ARG A 295 -27.70 -23.21 -31.91
CA ARG A 295 -27.08 -23.59 -30.64
C ARG A 295 -25.90 -22.70 -30.27
N SER A 296 -24.97 -22.49 -31.20
CA SER A 296 -23.80 -21.63 -30.97
C SER A 296 -24.18 -20.17 -30.77
N VAL A 297 -25.20 -19.68 -31.48
CA VAL A 297 -25.71 -18.31 -31.34
C VAL A 297 -26.36 -18.12 -29.98
N ILE A 298 -27.23 -19.03 -29.55
CA ILE A 298 -27.87 -19.00 -28.23
C ILE A 298 -26.79 -19.05 -27.13
N TRP A 299 -25.82 -19.96 -27.26
CA TRP A 299 -24.70 -20.05 -26.33
C TRP A 299 -23.92 -18.73 -26.27
N SER A 300 -23.53 -18.17 -27.42
CA SER A 300 -22.75 -16.93 -27.47
C SER A 300 -23.45 -15.71 -26.86
N ARG A 301 -24.78 -15.69 -26.84
CA ARG A 301 -25.52 -14.60 -26.18
C ARG A 301 -25.53 -14.74 -24.66
N LEU A 302 -25.47 -15.97 -24.15
CA LEU A 302 -25.45 -16.26 -22.72
C LEU A 302 -24.03 -16.21 -22.16
N ALA A 303 -23.08 -16.78 -22.90
CA ALA A 303 -21.72 -17.04 -22.47
C ALA A 303 -20.63 -16.35 -23.32
N GLU A 304 -20.98 -15.49 -24.29
CA GLU A 304 -19.99 -14.91 -25.24
C GLU A 304 -19.15 -16.00 -25.92
N ASP A 305 -17.83 -15.82 -26.01
CA ASP A 305 -16.93 -16.80 -26.58
C ASP A 305 -16.43 -17.81 -25.54
N TYR A 306 -16.97 -17.79 -24.31
CA TYR A 306 -16.57 -18.68 -23.23
C TYR A 306 -17.26 -20.04 -23.31
N ASP A 307 -16.53 -21.09 -22.93
CA ASP A 307 -17.10 -22.44 -22.80
C ASP A 307 -17.76 -22.71 -21.44
N LEU A 308 -17.75 -21.75 -20.51
CA LEU A 308 -18.43 -21.84 -19.21
C LEU A 308 -19.50 -20.76 -19.08
N LEU A 309 -20.72 -21.18 -18.74
CA LEU A 309 -21.81 -20.30 -18.35
C LEU A 309 -22.00 -20.35 -16.83
N THR A 310 -21.73 -19.26 -16.13
CA THR A 310 -21.95 -19.18 -14.66
C THR A 310 -23.38 -18.73 -14.32
N ALA A 311 -23.87 -19.03 -13.11
CA ALA A 311 -25.18 -18.58 -12.66
C ALA A 311 -25.37 -17.04 -12.68
N PRO A 312 -24.36 -16.22 -12.26
CA PRO A 312 -24.44 -14.77 -12.42
C PRO A 312 -24.55 -14.30 -13.88
N MET A 313 -23.80 -14.93 -14.81
CA MET A 313 -23.88 -14.61 -16.24
C MET A 313 -25.28 -14.92 -16.78
N LEU A 314 -25.80 -16.10 -16.48
CA LEU A 314 -27.15 -16.49 -16.84
C LEU A 314 -28.19 -15.48 -16.35
N LYS A 315 -28.09 -15.07 -15.07
CA LYS A 315 -28.99 -14.06 -14.49
C LYS A 315 -28.90 -12.70 -15.21
N ALA A 316 -27.69 -12.25 -15.55
CA ALA A 316 -27.46 -10.94 -16.18
C ALA A 316 -27.82 -10.92 -17.67
N ARG A 317 -27.62 -12.03 -18.39
CA ARG A 317 -27.68 -12.10 -19.86
C ARG A 317 -28.88 -12.84 -20.42
N ARG A 318 -29.73 -13.45 -19.57
CA ARG A 318 -30.96 -14.14 -20.02
C ARG A 318 -31.84 -13.24 -20.89
N SER A 319 -31.87 -11.93 -20.65
CA SER A 319 -32.63 -10.96 -21.45
C SER A 319 -32.07 -10.70 -22.85
N LEU A 320 -30.83 -11.11 -23.14
CA LEU A 320 -30.20 -10.97 -24.46
C LEU A 320 -30.65 -12.05 -25.45
N LEU A 321 -31.35 -13.09 -24.97
CA LEU A 321 -31.94 -14.11 -25.82
C LEU A 321 -33.04 -13.50 -26.68
N ASP A 322 -33.06 -13.86 -27.96
CA ASP A 322 -34.14 -13.46 -28.85
C ASP A 322 -35.43 -14.20 -28.48
N ALA A 323 -36.56 -13.48 -28.57
CA ALA A 323 -37.87 -13.97 -28.16
C ALA A 323 -38.28 -15.28 -28.87
N TRP A 324 -37.86 -15.47 -30.13
CA TRP A 324 -38.11 -16.72 -30.86
C TRP A 324 -37.28 -17.89 -30.32
N HIS A 325 -36.04 -17.65 -29.88
CA HIS A 325 -35.25 -18.67 -29.19
C HIS A 325 -35.86 -19.04 -27.84
N VAL A 326 -36.32 -18.06 -27.06
CA VAL A 326 -36.98 -18.32 -25.76
C VAL A 326 -38.23 -19.18 -25.96
N LEU A 327 -39.08 -18.86 -26.93
CA LEU A 327 -40.26 -19.67 -27.26
C LEU A 327 -39.87 -21.09 -27.71
N ALA A 328 -38.87 -21.23 -28.58
CA ALA A 328 -38.43 -22.54 -29.06
C ALA A 328 -37.86 -23.41 -27.93
N ILE A 329 -37.06 -22.81 -27.03
CA ILE A 329 -36.51 -23.45 -25.83
C ILE A 329 -37.66 -23.95 -24.93
N ASP A 330 -38.65 -23.11 -24.62
CA ASP A 330 -39.80 -23.48 -23.78
C ASP A 330 -40.68 -24.58 -24.41
N LEU A 331 -40.73 -24.65 -25.74
CA LEU A 331 -41.51 -25.66 -26.45
C LEU A 331 -40.83 -27.03 -26.52
N VAL A 332 -39.50 -27.08 -26.56
CA VAL A 332 -38.72 -28.33 -26.73
C VAL A 332 -38.18 -28.85 -25.40
N HIS A 333 -37.65 -27.96 -24.57
CA HIS A 333 -36.92 -28.31 -23.35
C HIS A 333 -37.63 -27.86 -22.06
N GLU A 334 -38.84 -27.30 -22.20
CA GLU A 334 -39.67 -26.81 -21.08
C GLU A 334 -39.00 -25.74 -20.21
N GLY A 335 -37.97 -25.07 -20.74
CA GLY A 335 -37.28 -23.99 -20.08
C GLY A 335 -35.80 -23.93 -20.44
N LEU A 336 -35.16 -22.85 -20.01
CA LEU A 336 -33.74 -22.61 -20.26
C LEU A 336 -32.84 -23.63 -19.56
N ASP A 337 -33.19 -24.06 -18.35
CA ASP A 337 -32.42 -25.05 -17.59
C ASP A 337 -32.42 -26.40 -18.31
N GLY A 338 -33.57 -26.88 -18.79
CA GLY A 338 -33.66 -28.11 -19.58
C GLY A 338 -32.93 -28.02 -20.92
N TRP A 339 -32.83 -26.82 -21.51
CA TRP A 339 -32.01 -26.63 -22.71
C TRP A 339 -30.51 -26.69 -22.36
N LEU A 340 -30.09 -26.05 -21.27
CA LEU A 340 -28.70 -26.09 -20.80
C LEU A 340 -28.24 -27.52 -20.49
N GLU A 341 -29.07 -28.32 -19.82
CA GLU A 341 -28.79 -29.75 -19.58
C GLU A 341 -28.59 -30.56 -20.87
N SER A 342 -29.15 -30.10 -22.00
CA SER A 342 -29.02 -30.78 -23.29
C SER A 342 -27.78 -30.35 -24.10
N VAL A 343 -27.19 -29.19 -23.79
CA VAL A 343 -26.06 -28.61 -24.56
C VAL A 343 -24.80 -28.38 -23.73
N ALA A 344 -24.88 -28.59 -22.41
CA ALA A 344 -23.82 -28.38 -21.45
C ALA A 344 -23.93 -29.36 -20.28
N ARG A 345 -22.82 -29.56 -19.57
CA ARG A 345 -22.75 -30.35 -18.35
C ARG A 345 -22.79 -29.41 -17.14
N PRO A 346 -23.63 -29.67 -16.13
CA PRO A 346 -23.60 -28.91 -14.89
C PRO A 346 -22.32 -29.24 -14.10
N ILE A 347 -21.68 -28.21 -13.55
CA ILE A 347 -20.52 -28.26 -12.64
C ILE A 347 -20.75 -27.29 -11.48
N ASP A 348 -19.93 -27.34 -10.43
CA ASP A 348 -20.06 -26.47 -9.25
C ASP A 348 -20.07 -24.96 -9.60
N ALA A 349 -19.40 -24.57 -10.68
CA ALA A 349 -19.31 -23.18 -11.14
C ALA A 349 -20.43 -22.74 -12.11
N GLY A 350 -21.29 -23.65 -12.59
CA GLY A 350 -22.33 -23.37 -13.58
C GLY A 350 -22.50 -24.49 -14.61
N TRP A 351 -22.51 -24.15 -15.91
CA TRP A 351 -22.69 -25.09 -17.01
C TRP A 351 -21.51 -25.03 -17.99
N LEU A 352 -20.78 -26.14 -18.12
CA LEU A 352 -19.65 -26.30 -19.04
C LEU A 352 -20.15 -26.80 -20.40
N ARG A 353 -19.81 -26.12 -21.48
CA ARG A 353 -20.24 -26.45 -22.84
C ARG A 353 -19.88 -27.90 -23.17
N GLN A 354 -20.83 -28.61 -23.76
CA GLN A 354 -20.63 -29.99 -24.17
C GLN A 354 -19.52 -30.08 -25.23
N GLY A 355 -18.52 -30.92 -24.99
CA GLY A 355 -17.34 -31.07 -25.84
C GLY A 355 -16.02 -30.59 -25.19
N VAL A 356 -16.10 -29.85 -24.09
CA VAL A 356 -14.93 -29.53 -23.26
C VAL A 356 -14.69 -30.67 -22.26
N ASP A 357 -13.43 -31.09 -22.11
CA ASP A 357 -13.06 -32.10 -21.12
C ASP A 357 -13.08 -31.50 -19.71
N GLU A 358 -13.94 -32.04 -18.86
CA GLU A 358 -14.09 -31.62 -17.46
C GLU A 358 -12.80 -31.88 -16.66
N ALA A 359 -12.06 -32.95 -16.98
CA ALA A 359 -10.80 -33.26 -16.33
C ALA A 359 -9.73 -32.22 -16.71
N GLU A 360 -9.67 -31.84 -17.99
CA GLU A 360 -8.79 -30.78 -18.49
C GLU A 360 -9.14 -29.42 -17.88
N PHE A 361 -10.43 -29.09 -17.76
CA PHE A 361 -10.90 -27.87 -17.12
C PHE A 361 -10.54 -27.83 -15.62
N LYS A 362 -10.75 -28.94 -14.90
CA LYS A 362 -10.38 -29.04 -13.48
C LYS A 362 -8.87 -28.94 -13.29
N ALA A 363 -8.09 -29.64 -14.12
CA ALA A 363 -6.63 -29.56 -14.11
C ALA A 363 -6.14 -28.13 -14.37
N SER A 364 -6.76 -27.43 -15.32
CA SER A 364 -6.47 -26.02 -15.61
C SER A 364 -6.71 -25.11 -14.40
N ARG A 365 -7.79 -25.34 -13.65
CA ARG A 365 -8.08 -24.60 -12.41
C ARG A 365 -7.08 -24.89 -11.30
N GLU A 366 -6.69 -26.15 -11.14
CA GLU A 366 -5.67 -26.55 -10.15
C GLU A 366 -4.31 -25.93 -10.49
N GLN A 367 -3.91 -25.94 -11.77
CA GLN A 367 -2.69 -25.29 -12.26
C GLN A 367 -2.71 -23.79 -12.03
N LEU A 368 -3.84 -23.12 -12.31
CA LEU A 368 -3.97 -21.69 -12.05
C LEU A 368 -3.89 -21.38 -10.55
N ALA A 369 -4.55 -22.16 -9.70
CA ALA A 369 -4.51 -21.99 -8.25
C ALA A 369 -3.10 -22.25 -7.67
N GLU A 370 -2.34 -23.20 -8.26
CA GLU A 370 -0.93 -23.40 -7.93
C GLU A 370 -0.08 -22.20 -8.39
N ALA A 371 -0.26 -21.71 -9.62
CA ALA A 371 0.44 -20.54 -10.12
C ALA A 371 0.14 -19.28 -9.30
N ALA A 372 -1.09 -19.11 -8.82
CA ALA A 372 -1.46 -17.97 -7.98
C ALA A 372 -0.91 -18.05 -6.55
N ARG A 373 -0.69 -19.26 -6.01
CA ARG A 373 -0.32 -19.47 -4.59
C ARG A 373 1.01 -18.85 -4.18
N SER A 374 1.98 -18.79 -5.09
CA SER A 374 3.31 -18.21 -4.82
C SER A 374 3.43 -16.73 -5.21
N ARG A 375 2.36 -16.15 -5.79
CA ARG A 375 2.38 -14.80 -6.35
C ARG A 375 1.65 -13.81 -5.44
N ARG A 376 2.12 -12.56 -5.48
CA ARG A 376 1.39 -11.44 -4.90
C ARG A 376 0.33 -10.96 -5.89
N LEU A 377 -0.94 -10.97 -5.50
CA LEU A 377 -2.06 -10.51 -6.31
C LEU A 377 -2.40 -9.04 -6.01
N PRO A 378 -2.88 -8.24 -6.98
CA PRO A 378 -3.20 -8.63 -8.36
C PRO A 378 -1.97 -8.72 -9.26
N VAL A 379 -2.01 -9.57 -10.29
CA VAL A 379 -0.88 -9.78 -11.23
C VAL A 379 -1.39 -9.77 -12.69
N PRO A 380 -0.66 -9.18 -13.65
CA PRO A 380 -1.04 -9.25 -15.05
C PRO A 380 -1.13 -10.70 -15.52
N ILE A 381 -2.19 -11.05 -16.26
CA ILE A 381 -2.33 -12.40 -16.82
C ILE A 381 -1.19 -12.70 -17.81
N ALA A 382 -0.70 -11.68 -18.52
CA ALA A 382 0.43 -11.80 -19.44
C ALA A 382 1.73 -12.29 -18.77
N THR A 383 1.89 -12.11 -17.45
CA THR A 383 3.07 -12.58 -16.71
C THR A 383 2.83 -13.92 -16.00
N LEU A 384 1.64 -14.51 -16.16
CA LEU A 384 1.33 -15.85 -15.65
C LEU A 384 1.80 -16.90 -16.66
N GLU A 385 2.93 -17.54 -16.35
CA GLU A 385 3.39 -18.74 -17.06
C GLU A 385 2.61 -19.95 -16.54
N VAL A 386 1.43 -20.22 -17.13
CA VAL A 386 0.65 -21.43 -16.84
C VAL A 386 0.64 -22.33 -18.08
N PRO A 387 1.26 -23.52 -18.04
CA PRO A 387 1.34 -24.40 -19.20
C PRO A 387 -0.06 -24.78 -19.72
N GLY A 388 -0.31 -24.57 -21.02
CA GLY A 388 -1.56 -24.97 -21.68
C GLY A 388 -2.76 -24.02 -21.47
N LEU A 389 -2.58 -22.91 -20.75
CA LEU A 389 -3.63 -21.94 -20.47
C LEU A 389 -3.28 -20.59 -21.09
N ASP A 390 -4.06 -20.16 -22.09
CA ASP A 390 -4.00 -18.79 -22.61
C ASP A 390 -4.84 -17.82 -21.76
N ALA A 391 -4.78 -16.53 -22.07
CA ALA A 391 -5.48 -15.51 -21.30
C ALA A 391 -7.00 -15.74 -21.23
N THR A 392 -7.61 -16.19 -22.33
CA THR A 392 -9.04 -16.51 -22.40
C THR A 392 -9.36 -17.73 -21.54
N SER A 393 -8.53 -18.76 -21.57
CA SER A 393 -8.69 -19.97 -20.76
C SER A 393 -8.56 -19.66 -19.26
N ILE A 394 -7.70 -18.71 -18.87
CA ILE A 394 -7.58 -18.24 -17.48
C ILE A 394 -8.87 -17.54 -17.03
N GLU A 395 -9.46 -16.67 -17.85
CA GLU A 395 -10.74 -16.02 -17.51
C GLU A 395 -11.85 -17.05 -17.25
N VAL A 396 -11.94 -18.10 -18.07
CA VAL A 396 -12.89 -19.20 -17.89
C VAL A 396 -12.58 -19.99 -16.62
N ALA A 397 -11.32 -20.34 -16.37
CA ALA A 397 -10.90 -21.11 -15.20
C ALA A 397 -11.21 -20.40 -13.87
N VAL A 398 -11.20 -19.06 -13.87
CA VAL A 398 -11.50 -18.23 -12.69
C VAL A 398 -13.00 -18.03 -12.48
N ALA A 399 -13.82 -18.12 -13.53
CA ALA A 399 -15.24 -17.83 -13.44
C ALA A 399 -15.97 -18.79 -12.48
N GLY A 400 -16.80 -18.23 -11.60
CA GLY A 400 -17.64 -19.01 -10.67
C GLY A 400 -16.89 -19.67 -9.49
N THR A 401 -15.57 -19.50 -9.39
CA THR A 401 -14.78 -20.07 -8.28
C THR A 401 -14.95 -19.34 -6.95
N GLY A 402 -15.20 -18.03 -7.00
CA GLY A 402 -15.22 -17.14 -5.84
C GLY A 402 -13.84 -16.83 -5.25
N ALA A 403 -12.85 -17.71 -5.44
CA ALA A 403 -11.48 -17.57 -4.93
C ALA A 403 -10.63 -16.59 -5.73
N PHE A 404 -10.86 -16.48 -7.04
CA PHE A 404 -10.16 -15.53 -7.90
C PHE A 404 -11.16 -14.76 -8.77
N SER A 405 -10.74 -13.61 -9.30
CA SER A 405 -11.44 -12.91 -10.39
C SER A 405 -10.43 -12.36 -11.40
N VAL A 406 -10.89 -12.11 -12.62
CA VAL A 406 -10.13 -11.33 -13.60
C VAL A 406 -10.72 -9.93 -13.69
N PHE A 407 -9.86 -8.92 -13.67
CA PHE A 407 -10.24 -7.53 -13.85
C PHE A 407 -9.22 -6.81 -14.73
N GLU A 408 -9.68 -6.27 -15.88
CA GLU A 408 -8.86 -5.51 -16.84
C GLU A 408 -7.53 -6.19 -17.22
N GLY A 409 -7.54 -7.52 -17.39
CA GLY A 409 -6.35 -8.32 -17.74
C GLY A 409 -5.46 -8.74 -16.56
N TYR A 410 -5.92 -8.56 -15.33
CA TYR A 410 -5.21 -8.95 -14.11
C TYR A 410 -5.97 -10.04 -13.35
N LEU A 411 -5.23 -11.03 -12.87
CA LEU A 411 -5.73 -12.01 -11.91
C LEU A 411 -5.75 -11.36 -10.52
N CYS A 412 -6.89 -11.47 -9.83
CA CYS A 412 -7.14 -10.91 -8.51
C CYS A 412 -7.53 -12.01 -7.52
N GLU A 413 -7.20 -11.81 -6.26
CA GLU A 413 -7.75 -12.62 -5.16
C GLU A 413 -9.20 -12.20 -4.89
N GLY A 414 -10.10 -13.18 -4.82
CA GLY A 414 -11.52 -12.96 -4.67
C GLY A 414 -12.08 -12.00 -5.72
N ARG A 415 -13.08 -11.20 -5.34
CA ARG A 415 -13.61 -10.13 -6.19
C ARG A 415 -12.75 -8.87 -6.03
N ALA A 416 -12.25 -8.33 -7.13
CA ALA A 416 -11.49 -7.07 -7.11
C ALA A 416 -12.31 -5.93 -6.47
N GLY A 417 -11.88 -5.52 -5.28
CA GLY A 417 -12.43 -4.37 -4.54
C GLY A 417 -11.98 -3.03 -5.13
N LEU A 418 -12.48 -1.93 -4.58
CA LEU A 418 -12.20 -0.58 -5.10
C LEU A 418 -10.70 -0.26 -5.13
N GLN A 419 -9.97 -0.59 -4.05
CA GLN A 419 -8.52 -0.37 -3.98
C GLN A 419 -7.76 -1.22 -5.00
N THR A 420 -8.08 -2.51 -5.11
CA THR A 420 -7.47 -3.43 -6.09
C THR A 420 -7.68 -2.94 -7.52
N ARG A 421 -8.89 -2.50 -7.86
CA ARG A 421 -9.22 -1.96 -9.19
C ARG A 421 -8.41 -0.70 -9.51
N ARG A 422 -8.27 0.21 -8.54
CA ARG A 422 -7.42 1.41 -8.68
C ARG A 422 -5.97 1.04 -8.95
N THR A 423 -5.38 0.14 -8.15
CA THR A 423 -4.01 -0.33 -8.35
C THR A 423 -3.81 -0.92 -9.74
N ILE A 424 -4.75 -1.76 -10.20
CA ILE A 424 -4.72 -2.37 -11.54
C ILE A 424 -4.74 -1.31 -12.63
N ARG A 425 -5.67 -0.36 -12.54
CA ARG A 425 -5.83 0.73 -13.53
C ARG A 425 -4.61 1.65 -13.57
N LEU A 426 -4.07 2.03 -12.41
CA LEU A 426 -2.81 2.79 -12.33
C LEU A 426 -1.68 2.06 -13.04
N HIS A 427 -1.54 0.75 -12.80
CA HIS A 427 -0.48 -0.03 -13.41
C HIS A 427 -0.70 -0.18 -14.92
N ALA A 428 -1.92 -0.48 -15.34
CA ALA A 428 -2.29 -0.58 -16.75
C ALA A 428 -2.06 0.74 -17.52
N LEU A 429 -2.38 1.89 -16.91
CA LEU A 429 -2.10 3.21 -17.47
C LEU A 429 -0.61 3.47 -17.62
N ALA A 430 0.17 3.19 -16.57
CA ALA A 430 1.62 3.36 -16.59
C ALA A 430 2.27 2.48 -17.68
N ILE A 431 1.89 1.21 -17.78
CA ILE A 431 2.41 0.31 -18.81
C ILE A 431 2.02 0.76 -20.23
N SER A 432 0.78 1.21 -20.43
CA SER A 432 0.28 1.55 -21.78
C SER A 432 0.78 2.89 -22.34
N HIS A 433 1.12 3.86 -21.48
CA HIS A 433 1.45 5.21 -21.91
C HIS A 433 2.87 5.65 -21.54
N LEU A 434 3.48 5.02 -20.53
CA LEU A 434 4.82 5.36 -20.04
C LEU A 434 5.83 4.23 -20.32
N ASP A 435 5.39 2.99 -20.59
CA ASP A 435 6.17 1.79 -21.00
C ASP A 435 7.66 1.81 -20.58
N GLY A 436 7.91 1.70 -19.27
CA GLY A 436 9.27 1.65 -18.70
C GLY A 436 9.92 3.01 -18.37
N GLN A 437 9.29 4.13 -18.73
CA GLN A 437 9.76 5.48 -18.37
C GLN A 437 9.53 5.78 -16.89
N LEU A 438 10.36 6.68 -16.36
CA LEU A 438 10.20 7.24 -15.04
C LEU A 438 9.04 8.23 -15.02
N PHE A 439 8.29 8.23 -13.92
CA PHE A 439 7.21 9.20 -13.72
C PHE A 439 7.11 9.64 -12.26
N ASP A 440 6.56 10.83 -12.07
CA ASP A 440 6.05 11.26 -10.77
C ASP A 440 4.58 10.87 -10.61
N ILE A 441 4.12 10.88 -9.36
CA ILE A 441 2.75 10.47 -9.06
C ILE A 441 1.70 11.42 -9.62
N ALA A 442 2.04 12.70 -9.81
CA ALA A 442 1.10 13.69 -10.31
C ALA A 442 0.76 13.43 -11.78
N THR A 443 1.77 13.05 -12.56
CA THR A 443 1.64 12.65 -13.97
C THR A 443 0.71 11.46 -14.09
N LEU A 444 0.96 10.38 -13.34
CA LEU A 444 0.11 9.20 -13.38
C LEU A 444 -1.31 9.48 -12.85
N ALA A 445 -1.44 10.30 -11.80
CA ALA A 445 -2.73 10.69 -11.25
C ALA A 445 -3.58 11.49 -12.24
N ALA A 446 -2.97 12.38 -13.04
CA ALA A 446 -3.66 13.12 -14.08
C ALA A 446 -4.20 12.19 -15.17
N MET A 447 -3.38 11.26 -15.65
CA MET A 447 -3.81 10.24 -16.64
C MET A 447 -4.92 9.33 -16.10
N TYR A 448 -4.86 8.99 -14.81
CA TYR A 448 -5.92 8.22 -14.16
C TYR A 448 -7.25 8.96 -14.16
N ARG A 449 -7.26 10.24 -13.74
CA ARG A 449 -8.47 11.05 -13.66
C ARG A 449 -9.11 11.28 -15.02
N ASP A 450 -8.31 11.59 -16.05
CA ASP A 450 -8.79 11.75 -17.43
C ASP A 450 -9.60 10.52 -17.90
N ARG A 451 -9.12 9.32 -17.56
CA ARG A 451 -9.77 8.07 -17.97
C ARG A 451 -10.88 7.60 -17.01
N HIS A 452 -10.85 8.03 -15.75
CA HIS A 452 -11.75 7.58 -14.69
C HIS A 452 -12.26 8.76 -13.85
N PRO A 453 -13.03 9.70 -14.43
CA PRO A 453 -13.49 10.90 -13.74
C PRO A 453 -14.43 10.59 -12.55
N ASP A 454 -15.11 9.43 -12.57
CA ASP A 454 -16.00 8.99 -11.50
C ASP A 454 -15.26 8.51 -10.23
N ASP A 455 -13.93 8.35 -10.27
CA ASP A 455 -13.10 7.84 -9.17
C ASP A 455 -12.01 8.84 -8.82
N ASP A 456 -12.43 10.01 -8.36
CA ASP A 456 -11.51 11.08 -7.97
C ASP A 456 -10.94 10.87 -6.57
N VAL A 457 -9.62 10.66 -6.52
CA VAL A 457 -8.89 10.32 -5.30
C VAL A 457 -7.62 11.16 -5.21
N ALA A 458 -7.31 11.62 -4.00
CA ALA A 458 -6.07 12.35 -3.73
C ALA A 458 -4.82 11.56 -4.14
N PRO A 459 -3.80 12.17 -4.78
CA PRO A 459 -2.58 11.49 -5.24
C PRO A 459 -1.85 10.68 -4.16
N ARG A 460 -1.91 11.11 -2.89
CA ARG A 460 -1.33 10.37 -1.76
C ARG A 460 -1.92 8.96 -1.61
N MET A 461 -3.19 8.76 -1.95
CA MET A 461 -3.81 7.44 -1.95
C MET A 461 -3.21 6.54 -3.02
N PHE A 462 -2.97 7.07 -4.22
CA PHE A 462 -2.26 6.34 -5.27
C PHE A 462 -0.85 5.94 -4.80
N GLN A 463 -0.16 6.80 -4.04
CA GLN A 463 1.16 6.48 -3.53
C GLN A 463 1.10 5.28 -2.59
N MET A 464 0.15 5.29 -1.65
CA MET A 464 -0.03 4.19 -0.71
C MET A 464 -0.36 2.89 -1.43
N GLN A 465 -1.22 2.94 -2.44
CA GLN A 465 -1.57 1.77 -3.26
C GLN A 465 -0.38 1.21 -4.05
N MET A 466 0.46 2.09 -4.60
CA MET A 466 1.69 1.70 -5.30
C MET A 466 2.75 1.16 -4.32
N GLU A 467 2.90 1.76 -3.13
CA GLU A 467 3.76 1.26 -2.04
C GLU A 467 3.32 -0.14 -1.57
N GLU A 468 2.02 -0.42 -1.56
CA GLU A 468 1.45 -1.72 -1.18
C GLU A 468 1.57 -2.79 -2.28
N ALA A 469 1.89 -2.40 -3.51
CA ALA A 469 2.05 -3.29 -4.67
C ALA A 469 3.47 -3.22 -5.28
N PRO A 470 4.52 -3.62 -4.52
CA PRO A 470 5.91 -3.57 -4.96
C PRO A 470 6.23 -4.51 -6.12
N HIS A 471 5.35 -5.49 -6.40
CA HIS A 471 5.43 -6.36 -7.58
C HIS A 471 4.92 -5.69 -8.86
N LEU A 472 4.24 -4.55 -8.74
CA LEU A 472 3.75 -3.75 -9.88
C LEU A 472 4.47 -2.41 -9.99
N PHE A 473 4.94 -1.84 -8.89
CA PHE A 473 5.57 -0.53 -8.88
C PHE A 473 6.86 -0.54 -8.08
N CYS A 474 7.85 0.21 -8.56
CA CYS A 474 9.09 0.41 -7.83
C CYS A 474 9.34 1.91 -7.65
N ARG A 475 9.61 2.31 -6.40
CA ARG A 475 10.02 3.67 -6.06
C ARG A 475 11.54 3.76 -6.16
N LEU A 476 12.02 4.75 -6.91
CA LEU A 476 13.43 5.11 -6.98
C LEU A 476 13.76 6.08 -5.82
N TYR A 477 13.90 7.37 -6.14
CA TYR A 477 14.18 8.43 -5.17
C TYR A 477 13.35 9.68 -5.48
N ASP A 478 13.22 10.58 -4.50
CA ASP A 478 12.53 11.87 -4.69
C ASP A 478 11.13 11.81 -5.32
N GLY A 479 10.37 10.75 -5.02
CA GLY A 479 9.02 10.59 -5.57
C GLY A 479 8.98 10.13 -7.02
N LEU A 480 10.12 9.68 -7.57
CA LEU A 480 10.20 9.01 -8.87
C LEU A 480 9.80 7.54 -8.75
N TRP A 481 9.03 7.09 -9.72
CA TRP A 481 8.51 5.75 -9.83
C TRP A 481 8.71 5.21 -11.24
N PHE A 482 8.72 3.89 -11.36
CA PHE A 482 8.42 3.22 -12.61
C PHE A 482 7.48 2.04 -12.34
N ALA A 483 6.69 1.68 -13.36
CA ALA A 483 5.87 0.48 -13.34
C ALA A 483 6.72 -0.71 -13.75
N ILE A 484 6.65 -1.81 -13.00
CA ILE A 484 7.45 -3.00 -13.28
C ILE A 484 6.97 -3.59 -14.63
N PRO A 485 7.82 -3.59 -15.66
CA PRO A 485 7.39 -3.90 -17.02
C PRO A 485 6.93 -5.37 -17.12
N GLN A 486 5.90 -5.61 -17.93
CA GLN A 486 5.34 -6.95 -18.14
C GLN A 486 6.17 -7.81 -19.10
N ARG A 487 7.07 -7.17 -19.85
CA ARG A 487 7.94 -7.76 -20.87
C ARG A 487 9.33 -7.13 -20.78
N HIS A 488 10.29 -7.68 -21.52
CA HIS A 488 11.58 -7.01 -21.67
C HIS A 488 11.38 -5.65 -22.34
N VAL A 489 11.70 -4.58 -21.63
CA VAL A 489 11.69 -3.20 -22.13
C VAL A 489 13.07 -2.64 -21.84
N GLU A 490 13.75 -2.13 -22.87
CA GLU A 490 14.96 -1.34 -22.65
C GLU A 490 14.55 -0.07 -21.89
N PRO A 491 15.18 0.25 -20.74
CA PRO A 491 14.88 1.49 -20.02
C PRO A 491 15.11 2.68 -20.96
N VAL A 492 14.08 3.49 -21.18
CA VAL A 492 14.15 4.65 -22.08
C VAL A 492 14.32 5.93 -21.26
N ASP A 493 15.33 6.70 -21.67
CA ASP A 493 15.63 8.11 -21.31
C ASP A 493 15.78 8.42 -19.81
N GLY A 494 17.02 8.59 -19.36
CA GLY A 494 17.36 9.05 -18.00
C GLY A 494 17.01 10.52 -17.71
N ARG A 495 16.12 11.13 -18.51
CA ARG A 495 15.59 12.46 -18.25
C ARG A 495 14.64 12.42 -17.07
N MET A 496 14.75 13.43 -16.21
CA MET A 496 13.96 13.47 -15.00
C MET A 496 12.56 14.00 -15.33
N PRO A 497 11.46 13.44 -14.76
CA PRO A 497 10.09 13.89 -15.04
C PRO A 497 9.86 15.40 -14.93
N TRP A 498 10.56 16.07 -14.00
CA TRP A 498 10.46 17.52 -13.82
C TRP A 498 11.09 18.37 -14.95
N GLU A 499 11.89 17.76 -15.83
CA GLU A 499 12.44 18.40 -17.04
C GLU A 499 11.38 18.48 -18.15
N ILE A 500 10.35 17.64 -18.08
CA ILE A 500 9.31 17.48 -19.10
C ILE A 500 7.97 18.08 -18.61
N ALA A 501 7.71 18.03 -17.30
CA ALA A 501 6.47 18.49 -16.70
C ALA A 501 6.28 20.01 -16.78
N GLN A 502 5.09 20.45 -17.18
CA GLN A 502 4.71 21.86 -17.12
C GLN A 502 4.34 22.25 -15.68
N PRO A 503 4.88 23.37 -15.17
CA PRO A 503 4.52 23.88 -13.84
C PRO A 503 3.02 24.15 -13.75
N LEU A 504 2.39 23.57 -12.73
CA LEU A 504 1.00 23.82 -12.38
C LEU A 504 0.95 24.98 -11.38
N GLY A 505 0.03 25.92 -11.60
CA GLY A 505 -0.16 27.05 -10.69
C GLY A 505 -0.73 26.59 -9.33
N PRO A 506 -0.48 27.35 -8.26
CA PRO A 506 -0.98 27.00 -6.93
C PRO A 506 -2.49 27.21 -6.82
N ALA A 507 -3.25 26.12 -6.79
CA ALA A 507 -4.62 26.13 -6.25
C ALA A 507 -4.69 25.19 -5.06
N PHE A 508 -4.75 25.80 -3.89
CA PHE A 508 -4.94 25.09 -2.64
C PHE A 508 -6.03 25.80 -1.86
N GLU A 509 -6.95 25.02 -1.29
CA GLU A 509 -7.98 25.54 -0.38
C GLU A 509 -7.32 26.24 0.81
N GLN A 510 -7.87 27.38 1.20
CA GLN A 510 -7.39 28.18 2.30
C GLN A 510 -7.41 27.35 3.60
N GLY A 511 -6.28 27.30 4.30
CA GLY A 511 -6.13 26.50 5.53
C GLY A 511 -5.61 25.07 5.31
N SER A 512 -5.42 24.62 4.07
CA SER A 512 -4.73 23.35 3.80
C SER A 512 -3.21 23.46 4.01
N ILE A 513 -2.52 22.32 4.20
CA ILE A 513 -1.05 22.28 4.28
C ILE A 513 -0.44 22.86 3.00
N GLY A 514 -0.99 22.49 1.85
CA GLY A 514 -0.48 22.94 0.56
C GLY A 514 -0.60 24.45 0.36
N HIS A 515 -1.72 25.06 0.77
CA HIS A 515 -1.87 26.51 0.74
C HIS A 515 -0.80 27.20 1.57
N ARG A 516 -0.57 26.69 2.79
CA ARG A 516 0.44 27.25 3.67
C ARG A 516 1.87 27.06 3.15
N LEU A 517 2.16 25.92 2.52
CA LEU A 517 3.44 25.68 1.86
C LEU A 517 3.70 26.66 0.73
N VAL A 518 2.69 27.00 -0.07
CA VAL A 518 2.81 28.02 -1.12
C VAL A 518 3.11 29.39 -0.53
N GLU A 519 2.45 29.78 0.55
CA GLU A 519 2.75 31.06 1.24
C GLU A 519 4.18 31.09 1.77
N LEU A 520 4.63 30.01 2.43
CA LEU A 520 5.98 29.92 2.98
C LEU A 520 7.05 29.96 1.88
N LEU A 521 6.79 29.31 0.75
CA LEU A 521 7.71 29.23 -0.38
C LEU A 521 7.54 30.40 -1.37
N GLY A 522 6.61 31.32 -1.15
CA GLY A 522 6.32 32.45 -2.05
C GLY A 522 7.51 33.39 -2.25
N ASP A 523 8.38 33.51 -1.23
CA ASP A 523 9.60 34.32 -1.27
C ASP A 523 10.85 33.53 -1.70
N GLY A 524 10.69 32.26 -2.06
CA GLY A 524 11.76 31.41 -2.59
C GLY A 524 11.97 30.08 -1.85
N PRO A 525 13.01 29.31 -2.26
CA PRO A 525 13.27 27.97 -1.75
C PRO A 525 13.53 27.93 -0.25
N ARG A 526 13.08 26.88 0.43
CA ARG A 526 13.32 26.65 1.88
C ARG A 526 13.68 25.20 2.18
N SER A 527 14.35 24.99 3.31
CA SER A 527 14.66 23.63 3.77
C SER A 527 13.41 22.91 4.28
N LEU A 528 13.36 21.59 4.08
CA LEU A 528 12.29 20.73 4.60
C LEU A 528 12.15 20.85 6.13
N MET A 529 13.26 21.08 6.83
CA MET A 529 13.25 21.26 8.28
C MET A 529 12.51 22.53 8.68
N ASP A 530 12.79 23.65 8.00
CA ASP A 530 12.13 24.93 8.26
C ASP A 530 10.64 24.86 7.91
N LEU A 531 10.29 24.21 6.79
CA LEU A 531 8.89 24.00 6.39
C LEU A 531 8.13 23.15 7.40
N ARG A 532 8.75 22.08 7.93
CA ARG A 532 8.15 21.24 8.98
C ARG A 532 7.93 22.01 10.27
N SER A 533 8.92 22.78 10.70
CA SER A 533 8.83 23.60 11.92
C SER A 533 7.75 24.67 11.78
N ALA A 534 7.74 25.44 10.69
CA ALA A 534 6.75 26.49 10.45
C ALA A 534 5.31 25.93 10.44
N ILE A 535 5.08 24.80 9.77
CA ILE A 535 3.74 24.19 9.70
C ILE A 535 3.32 23.61 11.06
N ALA A 536 4.24 23.00 11.80
CA ALA A 536 3.94 22.47 13.13
C ALA A 536 3.52 23.57 14.10
N GLU A 537 4.18 24.73 14.02
CA GLU A 537 3.86 25.93 14.80
C GLU A 537 2.50 26.51 14.38
N ASP A 538 2.28 26.76 13.09
CA ASP A 538 1.06 27.37 12.56
C ASP A 538 -0.19 26.51 12.80
N MET A 539 -0.07 25.19 12.64
CA MET A 539 -1.18 24.24 12.80
C MET A 539 -1.35 23.72 14.23
N GLN A 540 -0.61 24.27 15.21
CA GLN A 540 -0.68 23.89 16.63
C GLN A 540 -0.53 22.38 16.88
N GLY A 541 0.27 21.69 16.05
CA GLY A 541 0.46 20.24 16.14
C GLY A 541 -0.72 19.37 15.68
N ARG A 542 -1.76 19.94 15.06
CA ARG A 542 -2.90 19.17 14.47
C ARG A 542 -2.49 18.33 13.26
N VAL A 543 -1.34 18.61 12.67
CA VAL A 543 -0.80 17.92 11.50
C VAL A 543 0.50 17.24 11.91
N ALA A 544 0.64 15.95 11.58
CA ALA A 544 1.90 15.25 11.76
C ALA A 544 2.97 15.85 10.84
N GLU A 545 4.13 16.25 11.39
CA GLU A 545 5.24 16.86 10.63
C GLU A 545 5.67 16.06 9.38
N SER A 546 5.56 14.74 9.45
CA SER A 546 5.83 13.84 8.32
C SER A 546 4.93 14.05 7.10
N SER A 547 3.74 14.63 7.29
CA SER A 547 2.79 14.87 6.21
C SER A 547 3.29 15.99 5.29
N VAL A 548 4.11 16.91 5.79
CA VAL A 548 4.73 17.98 4.99
C VAL A 548 5.58 17.41 3.86
N GLY A 549 6.47 16.46 4.18
CA GLY A 549 7.31 15.81 3.17
C GLY A 549 6.50 15.00 2.16
N ALA A 550 5.40 14.37 2.60
CA ALA A 550 4.49 13.67 1.70
C ALA A 550 3.84 14.65 0.72
N VAL A 551 3.23 15.74 1.20
CA VAL A 551 2.61 16.78 0.36
C VAL A 551 3.61 17.31 -0.66
N LEU A 552 4.81 17.69 -0.22
CA LEU A 552 5.86 18.24 -1.08
C LEU A 552 6.34 17.29 -2.19
N LEU A 553 6.29 15.96 -1.96
CA LEU A 553 6.73 14.96 -2.94
C LEU A 553 5.60 14.44 -3.83
N THR A 554 4.35 14.51 -3.37
CA THR A 554 3.20 13.99 -4.12
C THR A 554 2.48 15.03 -4.96
N ASN A 555 2.82 16.30 -4.79
CA ASN A 555 2.07 17.40 -5.34
C ASN A 555 2.94 18.20 -6.33
N PRO A 556 2.50 18.39 -7.58
CA PRO A 556 3.32 18.96 -8.64
C PRO A 556 3.52 20.47 -8.53
N CYS A 557 2.80 21.16 -7.61
CA CYS A 557 3.08 22.57 -7.29
C CYS A 557 4.41 22.72 -6.57
N PHE A 558 4.94 21.66 -5.96
CA PHE A 558 6.20 21.72 -5.25
C PHE A 558 7.26 20.93 -6.00
N ARG A 559 8.49 21.43 -5.94
CA ARG A 559 9.63 20.78 -6.56
C ARG A 559 10.76 20.71 -5.56
N ARG A 560 11.43 19.55 -5.47
CA ARG A 560 12.71 19.47 -4.78
C ARG A 560 13.77 20.09 -5.68
N VAL A 561 14.28 21.25 -5.27
CA VAL A 561 15.23 22.03 -6.08
C VAL A 561 16.67 21.74 -5.73
N ALA A 562 16.93 21.13 -4.57
CA ALA A 562 18.21 20.62 -4.12
C ALA A 562 18.01 19.66 -2.91
N PRO A 563 19.06 18.98 -2.40
CA PRO A 563 18.91 18.03 -1.29
C PRO A 563 18.24 18.65 -0.07
N GLY A 564 17.04 18.15 0.28
CA GLY A 564 16.27 18.67 1.41
C GLY A 564 15.69 20.07 1.24
N ILE A 565 15.76 20.67 0.06
CA ILE A 565 15.26 22.03 -0.23
C ILE A 565 14.15 21.96 -1.27
N PHE A 566 13.07 22.66 -1.01
CA PHE A 566 11.87 22.69 -1.85
C PHE A 566 11.52 24.12 -2.24
N ASP A 567 10.85 24.27 -3.38
CA ASP A 567 10.33 25.52 -3.90
C ASP A 567 8.96 25.27 -4.58
N VAL A 568 8.23 26.35 -4.86
CA VAL A 568 7.05 26.30 -5.73
C VAL A 568 7.48 26.19 -7.18
N CYS A 569 6.82 25.32 -7.92
CA CYS A 569 7.00 25.10 -9.34
C CYS A 569 6.37 26.27 -10.12
N VAL A 570 7.17 27.30 -10.44
CA VAL A 570 6.70 28.48 -11.19
C VAL A 570 7.13 28.39 -12.67
N PRO A 571 6.24 28.63 -13.65
CA PRO A 571 6.61 28.71 -15.06
C PRO A 571 7.73 29.73 -15.30
N GLY A 572 8.85 29.26 -15.87
CA GLY A 572 10.01 30.12 -16.16
C GLY A 572 10.81 30.57 -14.94
N GLY A 573 10.58 29.99 -13.76
CA GLY A 573 11.43 30.24 -12.58
C GLY A 573 12.85 29.74 -12.82
N SER A 574 13.79 30.65 -13.10
CA SER A 574 15.20 30.31 -13.17
C SER A 574 15.86 30.47 -11.79
N TYR A 575 16.81 29.58 -11.48
CA TYR A 575 17.66 29.68 -10.30
C TYR A 575 18.94 30.47 -10.61
N GLU A 576 18.87 31.35 -11.60
CA GLU A 576 19.98 32.18 -12.08
C GLU A 576 20.08 33.52 -11.31
N ASP A 577 19.03 33.89 -10.57
CA ASP A 577 19.00 35.04 -9.69
C ASP A 577 19.62 34.72 -8.32
N GLU A 578 20.74 35.39 -8.01
CA GLU A 578 21.49 35.24 -6.76
C GLU A 578 20.62 35.56 -5.54
N GLY A 579 19.65 36.48 -5.66
CA GLY A 579 18.74 36.86 -4.57
C GLY A 579 17.83 35.72 -4.11
N ARG A 580 17.44 34.84 -5.03
CA ARG A 580 16.60 33.66 -4.76
C ARG A 580 17.39 32.49 -4.15
N VAL A 581 18.72 32.52 -4.26
CA VAL A 581 19.62 31.39 -3.92
C VAL A 581 20.49 31.67 -2.68
N ASN A 582 20.67 32.94 -2.29
CA ASN A 582 21.77 33.37 -1.42
C ASN A 582 21.82 32.70 -0.02
N THR A 583 20.70 32.44 0.66
CA THR A 583 20.75 32.02 2.08
C THR A 583 20.53 30.54 2.33
N VAL A 584 19.72 29.87 1.50
CA VAL A 584 19.34 28.46 1.73
C VAL A 584 20.33 27.48 1.09
N PHE A 585 21.02 27.90 0.03
CA PHE A 585 21.99 27.08 -0.70
C PHE A 585 23.43 27.35 -0.28
N LEU A 586 23.77 28.57 0.11
CA LEU A 586 25.14 28.97 0.42
C LEU A 586 25.48 28.71 1.90
N ASN A 587 25.64 27.44 2.25
CA ASN A 587 26.12 27.01 3.56
C ASN A 587 27.03 25.79 3.44
N GLY A 588 27.84 25.54 4.48
CA GLY A 588 28.86 24.49 4.45
C GLY A 588 28.30 23.08 4.23
N ARG A 589 27.09 22.79 4.74
CA ARG A 589 26.43 21.49 4.56
C ARG A 589 26.08 21.23 3.11
N HIS A 590 25.44 22.21 2.45
CA HIS A 590 25.05 22.09 1.05
C HIS A 590 26.27 22.08 0.15
N ALA A 591 27.22 22.99 0.38
CA ALA A 591 28.46 23.07 -0.38
C ALA A 591 29.23 21.74 -0.34
N ARG A 592 29.33 21.11 0.84
CA ARG A 592 29.95 19.79 1.01
C ARG A 592 29.19 18.71 0.23
N PHE A 593 27.85 18.66 0.33
CA PHE A 593 27.06 17.67 -0.41
C PHE A 593 27.20 17.85 -1.94
N TYR A 594 27.09 19.08 -2.43
CA TYR A 594 27.31 19.41 -3.84
C TYR A 594 28.68 18.92 -4.29
N CYS A 595 29.72 19.22 -3.52
CA CYS A 595 31.08 18.80 -3.82
C CYS A 595 31.23 17.28 -3.90
N LEU A 596 30.68 16.55 -2.92
CA LEU A 596 30.69 15.08 -2.86
C LEU A 596 29.94 14.45 -4.05
N ALA A 597 28.76 14.96 -4.39
CA ALA A 597 27.98 14.49 -5.52
C ALA A 597 28.70 14.72 -6.86
N ARG A 598 29.28 15.91 -7.05
CA ARG A 598 30.03 16.27 -8.26
C ARG A 598 31.30 15.43 -8.41
N TYR A 599 32.02 15.15 -7.32
CA TYR A 599 33.16 14.23 -7.33
C TYR A 599 32.73 12.81 -7.71
N GLY A 600 31.57 12.36 -7.22
CA GLY A 600 30.91 11.11 -7.64
C GLY A 600 30.33 11.09 -9.05
N GLY A 601 30.56 12.16 -9.84
CA GLY A 601 30.16 12.27 -11.25
C GLY A 601 28.69 12.58 -11.48
N ALA A 602 27.98 13.13 -10.49
CA ALA A 602 26.63 13.63 -10.68
C ALA A 602 26.59 14.78 -11.72
N PRO A 603 25.60 14.81 -12.63
CA PRO A 603 25.39 15.89 -13.59
C PRO A 603 25.25 17.28 -12.92
N ILE A 604 25.51 18.35 -13.68
CA ILE A 604 25.50 19.72 -13.12
C ILE A 604 24.07 20.21 -12.87
N ASP A 605 23.13 19.60 -13.56
CA ASP A 605 21.69 19.77 -13.56
C ASP A 605 20.99 18.63 -12.82
N TRP A 606 21.71 17.85 -12.01
CA TRP A 606 21.11 16.73 -11.24
C TRP A 606 19.95 17.18 -10.33
N TYR A 607 19.92 18.47 -10.01
CA TYR A 607 18.81 19.15 -9.36
C TYR A 607 18.44 20.44 -10.11
N PRO A 608 17.17 20.89 -10.05
CA PRO A 608 16.73 22.11 -10.73
C PRO A 608 17.51 23.38 -10.38
N ALA A 609 17.90 23.57 -9.12
CA ALA A 609 18.70 24.73 -8.71
C ALA A 609 20.19 24.52 -8.90
N TRP A 610 20.63 23.30 -9.24
CA TRP A 610 22.01 23.07 -9.62
C TRP A 610 22.22 23.54 -11.06
N GLY A 611 23.39 24.12 -11.30
CA GLY A 611 23.71 24.75 -12.56
C GLY A 611 24.99 25.57 -12.45
N ALA A 612 25.37 26.19 -13.56
CA ALA A 612 26.59 26.98 -13.64
C ALA A 612 26.59 28.17 -12.66
N HIS A 613 25.43 28.79 -12.44
CA HIS A 613 25.24 29.87 -11.46
C HIS A 613 25.57 29.42 -10.03
N LEU A 614 24.96 28.32 -9.57
CA LEU A 614 25.18 27.80 -8.22
C LEU A 614 26.64 27.41 -8.00
N GLY A 615 27.29 26.78 -8.99
CA GLY A 615 28.70 26.43 -8.91
C GLY A 615 29.60 27.65 -8.67
N LEU A 616 29.37 28.75 -9.39
CA LEU A 616 30.08 30.02 -9.20
C LEU A 616 29.83 30.60 -7.81
N TRP A 617 28.57 30.68 -7.37
CA TRP A 617 28.21 31.26 -6.07
C TRP A 617 28.76 30.45 -4.90
N LEU A 618 28.74 29.12 -4.97
CA LEU A 618 29.31 28.26 -3.93
C LEU A 618 30.80 28.49 -3.76
N VAL A 619 31.55 28.67 -4.86
CA VAL A 619 33.00 28.93 -4.80
C VAL A 619 33.29 30.33 -4.26
N ARG A 620 32.51 31.35 -4.66
CA ARG A 620 32.59 32.71 -4.10
C ARG A 620 32.31 32.72 -2.60
N TRP A 621 31.23 32.06 -2.18
CA TRP A 621 30.85 31.92 -0.77
C TRP A 621 31.91 31.16 0.03
N ALA A 622 32.37 30.02 -0.48
CA ALA A 622 33.35 29.18 0.20
C ALA A 622 34.67 29.93 0.44
N ARG A 623 35.08 30.79 -0.48
CA ARG A 623 36.28 31.61 -0.31
C ARG A 623 36.22 32.56 0.87
N LEU A 624 35.03 33.01 1.26
CA LEU A 624 34.84 33.96 2.36
C LEU A 624 34.48 33.26 3.67
N HIS A 625 33.88 32.06 3.61
CA HIS A 625 33.18 31.46 4.74
C HIS A 625 33.50 29.99 5.02
N ALA A 626 34.04 29.25 4.06
CA ALA A 626 34.37 27.83 4.25
C ALA A 626 35.78 27.64 4.81
N ASP A 627 36.02 26.45 5.35
CA ASP A 627 37.38 25.97 5.63
C ASP A 627 38.17 25.71 4.33
N ASP A 628 39.50 25.64 4.45
CA ASP A 628 40.42 25.46 3.33
C ASP A 628 40.15 24.14 2.57
N GLU A 629 39.85 23.06 3.30
CA GLU A 629 39.58 21.74 2.72
C GLU A 629 38.38 21.78 1.78
N LEU A 630 37.27 22.38 2.22
CA LEU A 630 36.04 22.50 1.45
C LEU A 630 36.21 23.44 0.25
N LEU A 631 36.88 24.58 0.42
CA LEU A 631 37.16 25.50 -0.69
C LEU A 631 37.97 24.81 -1.79
N ARG A 632 39.08 24.16 -1.42
CA ARG A 632 39.98 23.50 -2.38
C ARG A 632 39.30 22.31 -3.06
N SER A 633 38.45 21.59 -2.34
CA SER A 633 37.64 20.51 -2.92
C SER A 633 36.57 21.02 -3.88
N LEU A 634 35.91 22.14 -3.56
CA LEU A 634 34.98 22.80 -4.48
C LEU A 634 35.67 23.28 -5.75
N LEU A 635 36.86 23.88 -5.63
CA LEU A 635 37.69 24.23 -6.77
C LEU A 635 38.06 22.99 -7.60
N TYR A 636 38.35 21.87 -6.94
CA TYR A 636 38.67 20.61 -7.62
C TYR A 636 37.52 20.09 -8.50
N VAL A 637 36.26 20.21 -8.06
CA VAL A 637 35.08 19.78 -8.84
C VAL A 637 34.44 20.89 -9.70
N ALA A 638 34.89 22.13 -9.56
CA ALA A 638 34.36 23.29 -10.29
C ALA A 638 34.59 23.20 -11.81
N GLU A 639 33.67 23.74 -12.60
CA GLU A 639 33.83 23.88 -14.06
C GLU A 639 33.74 25.35 -14.47
N PRO A 640 34.81 26.16 -14.28
CA PRO A 640 34.75 27.60 -14.56
C PRO A 640 34.38 27.97 -15.99
N SER A 641 34.67 27.09 -16.96
CA SER A 641 34.40 27.32 -18.37
C SER A 641 32.92 27.46 -18.72
N VAL A 642 32.02 26.90 -17.91
CA VAL A 642 30.57 26.99 -18.13
C VAL A 642 29.91 28.11 -17.32
N TRP A 643 30.67 28.83 -16.50
CA TRP A 643 30.11 29.82 -15.58
C TRP A 643 29.62 31.09 -16.30
N PRO A 644 28.49 31.66 -15.84
CA PRO A 644 27.92 32.90 -16.35
C PRO A 644 28.69 34.11 -15.80
N ALA A 645 29.99 34.16 -16.05
CA ALA A 645 30.90 35.18 -15.53
C ALA A 645 31.73 35.81 -16.67
N PRO A 646 32.21 37.06 -16.49
CA PRO A 646 33.16 37.67 -17.40
C PRO A 646 34.41 36.81 -17.62
N SER A 647 35.01 36.88 -18.82
CA SER A 647 36.13 36.02 -19.20
C SER A 647 37.37 36.16 -18.31
N ASP A 648 37.59 37.34 -17.73
CA ASP A 648 38.65 37.60 -16.76
C ASP A 648 38.42 36.90 -15.42
N GLU A 649 37.17 36.86 -14.95
CA GLU A 649 36.78 36.09 -13.77
C GLU A 649 36.87 34.58 -14.02
N ILE A 650 36.41 34.09 -15.18
CA ILE A 650 36.60 32.69 -15.59
C ILE A 650 38.10 32.36 -15.56
N ALA A 651 38.94 33.19 -16.20
CA ALA A 651 40.40 32.99 -16.22
C ALA A 651 41.03 33.07 -14.82
N TYR A 652 40.47 33.86 -13.90
CA TYR A 652 40.89 33.91 -12.51
C TYR A 652 40.61 32.58 -11.81
N TRP A 653 39.36 32.09 -11.88
CA TRP A 653 38.97 30.85 -11.21
C TRP A 653 39.60 29.61 -11.84
N THR A 654 39.79 29.58 -13.16
CA THR A 654 40.54 28.51 -13.83
C THR A 654 41.98 28.43 -13.32
N ARG A 655 42.64 29.57 -13.12
CA ARG A 655 43.99 29.59 -12.53
C ARG A 655 43.98 29.12 -11.08
N LEU A 656 43.05 29.62 -10.26
CA LEU A 656 42.94 29.22 -8.86
C LEU A 656 42.63 27.73 -8.70
N LYS A 657 41.75 27.17 -9.55
CA LYS A 657 41.52 25.73 -9.63
C LYS A 657 42.80 24.97 -9.95
N ALA A 658 43.61 25.43 -10.90
CA ALA A 658 44.84 24.76 -11.30
C ALA A 658 45.94 24.82 -10.22
N THR A 659 46.00 25.89 -9.42
CA THR A 659 47.01 26.04 -8.37
C THR A 659 46.60 25.42 -7.05
N ASP A 660 45.33 25.61 -6.65
CA ASP A 660 44.88 25.35 -5.27
C ASP A 660 43.86 24.21 -5.21
N GLY A 661 43.23 23.86 -6.34
CA GLY A 661 42.22 22.81 -6.42
C GLY A 661 42.78 21.44 -6.05
N ALA A 662 42.27 20.88 -4.96
CA ALA A 662 42.68 19.58 -4.45
C ALA A 662 41.48 18.89 -3.78
N TRP A 663 41.34 17.59 -3.99
CA TRP A 663 40.35 16.78 -3.30
C TRP A 663 40.80 16.50 -1.86
N LEU A 664 40.19 17.16 -0.88
CA LEU A 664 40.61 17.14 0.53
C LEU A 664 39.49 16.76 1.51
N ILE A 665 38.22 16.97 1.15
CA ILE A 665 37.07 16.55 1.97
C ILE A 665 36.70 15.08 1.80
N GLY A 666 37.46 14.36 0.97
CA GLY A 666 37.30 12.92 0.77
C GLY A 666 37.39 12.19 2.10
N ALA A 667 36.64 11.11 2.22
CA ALA A 667 36.69 10.26 3.40
C ALA A 667 37.36 8.94 3.04
N ASP A 668 38.10 8.38 3.99
CA ASP A 668 38.37 6.95 3.98
C ASP A 668 37.05 6.19 4.11
N ARG A 669 37.01 4.95 3.64
CA ARG A 669 35.87 4.06 3.85
C ARG A 669 35.75 3.80 5.36
N ARG A 670 34.91 4.59 6.04
CA ARG A 670 34.81 4.64 7.52
C ARG A 670 33.99 3.51 8.17
N SER A 671 33.53 2.52 7.41
CA SER A 671 32.70 1.42 7.91
C SER A 671 33.48 0.11 7.91
N GLU A 672 33.49 -0.59 9.05
CA GLU A 672 33.84 -2.01 9.10
C GLU A 672 32.96 -2.75 8.06
N PRO A 673 33.55 -3.65 7.24
CA PRO A 673 32.84 -4.44 6.27
C PRO A 673 31.59 -5.10 6.87
N GLY A 674 30.46 -5.08 6.15
CA GLY A 674 29.27 -5.82 6.55
C GLY A 674 28.45 -5.21 7.71
N ARG A 675 28.77 -4.03 8.24
CA ARG A 675 27.89 -3.37 9.24
C ARG A 675 26.50 -3.00 8.72
N ARG A 676 26.35 -2.87 7.41
CA ARG A 676 25.07 -2.53 6.78
C ARG A 676 24.44 -3.77 6.16
N ALA A 677 23.31 -4.20 6.72
CA ALA A 677 22.42 -5.13 6.05
C ALA A 677 21.79 -4.42 4.84
N LEU A 678 22.04 -4.93 3.63
CA LEU A 678 21.34 -4.55 2.42
C LEU A 678 20.13 -5.48 2.27
N ASP A 679 18.94 -4.95 2.47
CA ASP A 679 17.71 -5.72 2.24
C ASP A 679 17.59 -5.98 0.72
N ALA A 680 17.28 -7.22 0.33
CA ALA A 680 17.10 -7.61 -1.07
C ALA A 680 16.10 -6.69 -1.80
N SER A 681 15.08 -6.21 -1.10
CA SER A 681 14.08 -5.26 -1.63
C SER A 681 14.66 -3.88 -1.98
N GLN A 682 15.83 -3.51 -1.46
CA GLN A 682 16.52 -2.25 -1.73
C GLN A 682 17.44 -2.32 -2.97
N LEU A 683 17.67 -3.50 -3.55
CA LEU A 683 18.50 -3.65 -4.74
C LEU A 683 17.77 -3.24 -6.00
N LEU A 684 16.49 -3.58 -6.14
CA LEU A 684 15.73 -3.27 -7.34
C LEU A 684 15.75 -1.78 -7.70
N PRO A 685 15.53 -0.83 -6.77
CA PRO A 685 15.70 0.60 -7.05
C PRO A 685 17.11 0.97 -7.54
N THR A 686 18.14 0.32 -7.02
CA THR A 686 19.53 0.59 -7.40
C THR A 686 19.86 0.04 -8.79
N ILE A 687 19.42 -1.18 -9.10
CA ILE A 687 19.55 -1.80 -10.43
C ILE A 687 18.75 -0.98 -11.46
N ALA A 688 17.52 -0.58 -11.11
CA ALA A 688 16.68 0.26 -11.97
C ALA A 688 17.31 1.63 -12.24
N GLN A 689 17.88 2.28 -11.21
CA GLN A 689 18.63 3.52 -11.38
C GLN A 689 19.81 3.34 -12.33
N LEU A 690 20.60 2.30 -12.14
CA LEU A 690 21.73 2.03 -13.02
C LEU A 690 21.28 1.78 -14.47
N ALA A 691 20.20 1.01 -14.65
CA ALA A 691 19.65 0.69 -15.97
C ALA A 691 19.06 1.92 -16.69
N CYS A 692 18.44 2.86 -15.96
CA CYS A 692 17.85 4.07 -16.55
C CYS A 692 18.88 5.16 -16.85
N PHE A 693 19.86 5.34 -15.97
CA PHE A 693 20.81 6.46 -16.06
C PHE A 693 22.17 6.06 -16.66
N GLY A 694 22.51 4.78 -16.69
CA GLY A 694 23.79 4.27 -17.20
C GLY A 694 24.99 4.49 -16.29
N TRP A 695 24.79 5.03 -15.09
CA TRP A 695 25.83 5.26 -14.10
C TRP A 695 25.26 5.23 -12.68
N THR A 696 26.14 5.05 -11.70
CA THR A 696 25.81 5.18 -10.29
C THR A 696 26.99 5.75 -9.49
N SER A 697 26.74 6.03 -8.22
CA SER A 697 27.73 6.49 -7.24
C SER A 697 27.21 6.18 -5.84
N TRP A 698 28.05 6.32 -4.82
CA TRP A 698 27.63 6.06 -3.43
C TRP A 698 26.55 7.05 -2.98
N VAL A 699 26.55 8.28 -3.53
CA VAL A 699 25.49 9.27 -3.31
C VAL A 699 24.20 8.84 -4.01
N ALA A 700 24.28 8.31 -5.24
CA ALA A 700 23.12 7.80 -5.96
C ALA A 700 22.50 6.58 -5.25
N VAL A 701 23.32 5.64 -4.79
CA VAL A 701 22.89 4.47 -4.00
C VAL A 701 22.26 4.90 -2.67
N ASN A 702 22.83 5.89 -1.98
CA ASN A 702 22.21 6.42 -0.76
C ASN A 702 20.78 6.94 -1.01
N ARG A 703 20.54 7.56 -2.17
CA ARG A 703 19.22 8.08 -2.54
C ARG A 703 18.22 6.97 -2.84
N THR A 704 18.61 5.91 -3.54
CA THR A 704 17.74 4.78 -3.88
C THR A 704 17.42 3.91 -2.65
N THR A 705 18.32 3.90 -1.65
CA THR A 705 18.20 3.09 -0.44
C THR A 705 17.72 3.87 0.80
N ASP A 706 17.30 5.13 0.61
CA ASP A 706 16.80 6.05 1.65
C ASP A 706 17.76 6.25 2.84
N VAL A 707 19.07 6.23 2.55
CA VAL A 707 20.14 6.52 3.50
C VAL A 707 20.56 7.98 3.40
N ARG A 708 20.99 8.57 4.51
CA ARG A 708 21.53 9.94 4.50
C ARG A 708 22.71 10.01 3.53
N GLY A 709 22.66 10.96 2.61
CA GLY A 709 23.61 11.02 1.50
C GLY A 709 25.06 11.37 1.88
N ASP A 710 25.36 11.70 3.14
CA ASP A 710 26.70 11.90 3.68
C ASP A 710 27.29 10.65 4.37
N ILE A 711 26.57 9.53 4.36
CA ILE A 711 27.03 8.25 4.92
C ILE A 711 27.72 7.42 3.82
N HIS A 712 28.95 6.99 4.06
CA HIS A 712 29.75 6.24 3.09
C HIS A 712 29.46 4.72 3.04
N ALA A 713 28.54 4.23 3.86
CA ALA A 713 28.13 2.81 3.94
C ALA A 713 27.45 2.28 2.65
N SER A 714 27.28 3.10 1.61
CA SER A 714 26.87 2.64 0.27
C SER A 714 28.06 2.18 -0.59
N ALA A 715 29.30 2.36 -0.13
CA ALA A 715 30.47 1.80 -0.78
C ALA A 715 30.38 0.26 -0.87
N ASP A 716 29.92 -0.41 0.18
CA ASP A 716 29.74 -1.88 0.19
C ASP A 716 28.83 -2.36 -0.95
N VAL A 717 27.77 -1.60 -1.25
CA VAL A 717 26.86 -1.88 -2.37
C VAL A 717 27.57 -1.70 -3.70
N LEU A 718 28.38 -0.64 -3.86
CA LEU A 718 29.15 -0.43 -5.09
C LEU A 718 30.22 -1.51 -5.30
N ALA A 719 30.86 -1.96 -4.22
CA ALA A 719 31.80 -3.06 -4.26
C ALA A 719 31.12 -4.34 -4.75
N PHE A 720 29.95 -4.66 -4.19
CA PHE A 720 29.12 -5.77 -4.66
C PHE A 720 28.73 -5.62 -6.15
N LEU A 721 28.19 -4.47 -6.56
CA LEU A 721 27.77 -4.24 -7.96
C LEU A 721 28.95 -4.35 -8.93
N ALA A 722 30.13 -3.86 -8.55
CA ALA A 722 31.33 -3.94 -9.37
C ALA A 722 31.78 -5.39 -9.55
N LYS A 723 31.78 -6.16 -8.46
CA LYS A 723 32.20 -7.58 -8.46
C LYS A 723 31.18 -8.49 -9.11
N ALA A 724 29.90 -8.19 -8.99
CA ALA A 724 28.82 -8.83 -9.74
C ALA A 724 28.83 -8.47 -11.24
N GLY A 725 29.72 -7.57 -11.67
CA GLY A 725 29.89 -7.19 -13.08
C GLY A 725 28.85 -6.21 -13.60
N LEU A 726 28.02 -5.59 -12.74
CA LEU A 726 27.01 -4.60 -13.15
C LEU A 726 27.62 -3.23 -13.46
N VAL A 727 28.75 -2.89 -12.81
CA VAL A 727 29.44 -1.62 -13.01
C VAL A 727 30.94 -1.80 -13.18
N ARG A 728 31.58 -0.85 -13.87
CA ARG A 728 33.04 -0.78 -13.96
C ARG A 728 33.60 -0.13 -12.70
N ALA A 729 34.58 -0.79 -12.06
CA ALA A 729 35.26 -0.25 -10.88
C ALA A 729 36.28 0.84 -11.31
N PRO A 730 36.14 2.09 -10.85
CA PRO A 730 37.18 3.10 -11.01
C PRO A 730 38.35 2.87 -10.04
N GLU A 731 39.34 3.75 -10.04
CA GLU A 731 40.48 3.74 -9.09
C GLU A 731 40.06 4.01 -7.63
N ASP A 732 38.94 4.71 -7.42
CA ASP A 732 38.48 5.18 -6.11
C ASP A 732 36.95 5.05 -6.01
N TRP A 733 36.47 4.49 -4.89
CA TRP A 733 35.05 4.26 -4.61
C TRP A 733 34.19 5.51 -4.60
N GLN A 734 34.80 6.68 -4.37
CA GLN A 734 34.12 7.96 -4.36
C GLN A 734 33.83 8.50 -5.76
N LYS A 735 34.47 7.94 -6.80
CA LYS A 735 34.25 8.32 -8.21
C LYS A 735 32.97 7.67 -8.76
N ARG A 736 32.59 8.09 -9.96
CA ARG A 736 31.48 7.53 -10.73
C ARG A 736 31.76 6.09 -11.17
N HIS A 737 30.71 5.26 -11.12
CA HIS A 737 30.71 3.90 -11.64
C HIS A 737 29.78 3.82 -12.85
N ASP A 738 30.32 3.52 -14.03
CA ASP A 738 29.53 3.37 -15.24
C ASP A 738 28.96 1.95 -15.36
N ALA A 739 27.73 1.84 -15.88
CA ALA A 739 27.07 0.57 -16.10
C ALA A 739 27.81 -0.29 -17.14
N THR A 740 27.71 -1.61 -17.00
CA THR A 740 28.07 -2.56 -18.06
C THR A 740 26.84 -2.95 -18.88
N ASP A 741 27.06 -3.61 -20.01
CA ASP A 741 25.97 -4.07 -20.89
C ASP A 741 25.06 -5.11 -20.20
N VAL A 742 25.55 -5.75 -19.12
CA VAL A 742 24.83 -6.78 -18.36
C VAL A 742 23.66 -6.21 -17.55
N VAL A 743 23.67 -4.90 -17.23
CA VAL A 743 22.67 -4.30 -16.34
C VAL A 743 21.25 -4.47 -16.85
N HIS A 744 21.03 -4.37 -18.17
CA HIS A 744 19.68 -4.42 -18.75
C HIS A 744 19.07 -5.81 -18.65
N GLU A 745 19.88 -6.86 -18.87
CA GLU A 745 19.45 -8.25 -18.68
C GLU A 745 19.10 -8.52 -17.22
N VAL A 746 19.98 -8.11 -16.30
CA VAL A 746 19.77 -8.28 -14.85
C VAL A 746 18.52 -7.54 -14.38
N PHE A 747 18.31 -6.31 -14.85
CA PHE A 747 17.10 -5.53 -14.58
C PHE A 747 15.84 -6.24 -15.05
N ALA A 748 15.82 -6.74 -16.29
CA ALA A 748 14.66 -7.46 -16.83
C ALA A 748 14.35 -8.73 -16.04
N ARG A 749 15.38 -9.49 -15.66
CA ARG A 749 15.24 -10.68 -14.81
C ARG A 749 14.70 -10.35 -13.42
N ALA A 750 15.22 -9.29 -12.79
CA ALA A 750 14.72 -8.81 -11.50
C ALA A 750 13.24 -8.40 -11.58
N CYS A 751 12.82 -7.70 -12.64
CA CYS A 751 11.40 -7.36 -12.84
C CYS A 751 10.51 -8.60 -13.01
N GLN A 752 10.97 -9.62 -13.74
CA GLN A 752 10.23 -10.89 -13.88
C GLN A 752 10.09 -11.61 -12.55
N GLU A 753 11.16 -11.64 -11.74
CA GLU A 753 11.14 -12.24 -10.40
C GLU A 753 10.19 -11.47 -9.47
N MET A 754 10.17 -10.14 -9.53
CA MET A 754 9.21 -9.32 -8.78
C MET A 754 7.75 -9.63 -9.15
N HIS A 755 7.42 -9.85 -10.44
CA HIS A 755 6.09 -10.29 -10.84
C HIS A 755 5.74 -11.69 -10.32
N LYS A 756 6.75 -12.58 -10.19
CA LYS A 756 6.57 -13.97 -9.77
C LYS A 756 6.49 -14.15 -8.25
N LEU A 757 7.33 -13.47 -7.48
CA LEU A 757 7.51 -13.69 -6.04
C LEU A 757 7.09 -12.48 -5.20
N GLY A 758 7.00 -11.29 -5.81
CA GLY A 758 6.71 -10.03 -5.13
C GLY A 758 7.85 -9.47 -4.27
N ALA A 759 8.99 -10.15 -4.26
CA ALA A 759 10.23 -9.74 -3.63
C ALA A 759 11.41 -10.41 -4.36
N LEU A 760 12.61 -9.85 -4.17
CA LEU A 760 13.86 -10.52 -4.53
C LEU A 760 14.40 -11.27 -3.31
N ASP A 761 15.13 -12.36 -3.53
CA ASP A 761 15.76 -13.17 -2.48
C ASP A 761 17.27 -13.29 -2.74
N TRP A 762 18.11 -13.25 -1.70
CA TRP A 762 19.56 -13.44 -1.83
C TRP A 762 19.96 -14.90 -2.09
N ASN A 763 19.12 -15.86 -1.69
CA ASN A 763 19.45 -17.28 -1.75
C ASN A 763 19.02 -17.91 -3.08
N GLU A 764 18.06 -17.31 -3.78
CA GLU A 764 17.50 -17.80 -5.03
C GLU A 764 17.40 -16.68 -6.08
N GLY A 765 17.09 -17.03 -7.33
CA GLY A 765 16.80 -16.02 -8.36
C GLY A 765 17.99 -15.15 -8.79
N VAL A 766 17.69 -13.92 -9.18
CA VAL A 766 18.65 -13.00 -9.81
C VAL A 766 19.76 -12.57 -8.84
N LEU A 767 19.45 -12.33 -7.56
CA LEU A 767 20.47 -11.86 -6.62
C LEU A 767 21.45 -12.98 -6.24
N SER A 768 20.98 -14.23 -6.16
CA SER A 768 21.85 -15.40 -5.97
C SER A 768 22.83 -15.58 -7.15
N ASP A 769 22.39 -15.33 -8.38
CA ASP A 769 23.30 -15.36 -9.54
C ASP A 769 24.35 -14.24 -9.49
N LEU A 770 23.93 -13.01 -9.16
CA LEU A 770 24.85 -11.88 -9.00
C LEU A 770 25.85 -12.12 -7.87
N TRP A 771 25.39 -12.76 -6.80
CA TRP A 771 26.23 -13.18 -5.70
C TRP A 771 27.32 -14.15 -6.13
N ASN A 772 26.93 -15.24 -6.79
CA ASN A 772 27.86 -16.25 -7.26
C ASN A 772 28.88 -15.64 -8.22
N GLU A 773 28.46 -14.67 -9.04
CA GLU A 773 29.38 -13.91 -9.90
C GLU A 773 30.35 -13.04 -9.08
N ALA A 774 29.85 -12.32 -8.07
CA ALA A 774 30.69 -11.52 -7.18
C ALA A 774 31.72 -12.37 -6.43
N GLU A 775 31.33 -13.54 -5.93
CA GLU A 775 32.22 -14.50 -5.23
C GLU A 775 33.29 -15.08 -6.16
N ARG A 776 32.92 -15.43 -7.41
CA ARG A 776 33.88 -15.85 -8.44
C ARG A 776 34.91 -14.76 -8.72
N ASN A 777 34.45 -13.52 -8.87
CA ASN A 777 35.32 -12.36 -9.15
C ASN A 777 36.11 -11.87 -7.93
N ALA A 778 35.70 -12.26 -6.71
CA ALA A 778 36.49 -12.09 -5.49
C ALA A 778 37.71 -13.04 -5.47
N SER A 779 37.59 -14.18 -6.11
CA SER A 779 38.66 -15.20 -6.12
C SER A 779 39.75 -14.94 -7.18
N ALA A 780 39.56 -13.94 -8.04
CA ALA A 780 40.53 -13.51 -9.05
C ALA A 780 41.28 -12.25 -8.58
N ASP A 781 42.55 -12.09 -8.97
CA ASP A 781 43.28 -10.82 -8.81
C ASP A 781 42.52 -9.72 -9.55
N ALA A 782 41.96 -8.76 -8.82
CA ALA A 782 41.06 -7.76 -9.38
C ALA A 782 41.72 -6.38 -9.46
N GLU A 783 41.45 -5.69 -10.57
CA GLU A 783 41.70 -4.26 -10.74
C GLU A 783 40.62 -3.43 -10.02
N GLY A 784 41.01 -2.36 -9.33
CA GLY A 784 40.10 -1.40 -8.68
C GLY A 784 40.34 -1.25 -7.16
N TRP A 785 39.42 -0.56 -6.49
CA TRP A 785 39.50 -0.26 -5.05
C TRP A 785 38.88 -1.34 -4.15
N VAL A 786 38.29 -2.39 -4.73
CA VAL A 786 37.50 -3.40 -3.99
C VAL A 786 38.42 -4.52 -3.50
N ASP A 787 38.69 -4.54 -2.19
CA ASP A 787 39.43 -5.61 -1.53
C ASP A 787 38.61 -6.91 -1.50
N ASN A 788 39.26 -8.04 -1.84
CA ASN A 788 38.61 -9.34 -1.99
C ASN A 788 38.23 -9.96 -0.63
N ASP A 789 39.05 -9.78 0.40
CA ASP A 789 38.79 -10.31 1.74
C ASP A 789 37.65 -9.52 2.40
N GLU A 790 37.65 -8.19 2.22
CA GLU A 790 36.55 -7.31 2.64
C GLU A 790 35.22 -7.65 1.94
N LEU A 791 35.27 -8.02 0.66
CA LEU A 791 34.06 -8.44 -0.06
C LEU A 791 33.47 -9.72 0.54
N VAL A 792 34.29 -10.71 0.88
CA VAL A 792 33.81 -11.95 1.52
C VAL A 792 33.09 -11.64 2.83
N GLU A 793 33.63 -10.75 3.67
CA GLU A 793 32.97 -10.32 4.90
C GLU A 793 31.63 -9.59 4.65
N ILE A 794 31.57 -8.76 3.61
CA ILE A 794 30.32 -8.08 3.20
C ILE A 794 29.30 -9.11 2.76
N LEU A 795 29.68 -10.03 1.87
CA LEU A 795 28.85 -11.10 1.39
C LEU A 795 28.33 -11.91 2.59
N GLU A 796 29.19 -12.44 3.46
CA GLU A 796 28.73 -13.20 4.64
C GLU A 796 27.74 -12.43 5.54
N SER A 797 27.93 -11.11 5.71
CA SER A 797 26.98 -10.27 6.45
C SER A 797 25.61 -10.16 5.75
N LEU A 798 25.59 -9.93 4.43
CA LEU A 798 24.35 -9.83 3.65
C LEU A 798 23.50 -11.09 3.76
N ARG A 799 24.12 -12.27 3.76
CA ARG A 799 23.42 -13.56 3.92
C ARG A 799 22.87 -13.77 5.34
N SER A 800 23.56 -13.24 6.35
CA SER A 800 23.13 -13.35 7.75
C SER A 800 21.97 -12.41 8.12
N ALA A 801 21.77 -11.34 7.34
CA ALA A 801 20.72 -10.36 7.56
C ALA A 801 19.31 -10.90 7.28
N ASP A 802 19.16 -11.84 6.34
CA ASP A 802 17.87 -12.48 6.01
C ASP A 802 17.29 -13.29 7.19
N GLY A 803 18.13 -13.72 8.14
CA GLY A 803 17.70 -14.39 9.37
C GLY A 803 17.08 -13.45 10.42
N ARG A 804 17.26 -12.13 10.30
CA ARG A 804 16.67 -11.12 11.19
C ARG A 804 15.55 -10.41 10.44
N GLY A 805 14.37 -11.05 10.48
CA GLY A 805 13.14 -10.63 9.80
C GLY A 805 13.09 -9.15 9.42
N SER A 806 13.00 -8.92 8.11
CA SER A 806 12.81 -7.62 7.48
C SER A 806 11.89 -6.74 8.33
N ARG A 807 12.49 -5.79 9.05
CA ARG A 807 11.77 -4.59 9.45
C ARG A 807 11.79 -3.66 8.23
N ALA A 808 11.00 -4.00 7.22
CA ALA A 808 10.29 -2.96 6.49
C ALA A 808 9.74 -2.02 7.55
N PHE A 809 10.13 -0.75 7.52
CA PHE A 809 9.72 0.27 8.48
C PHE A 809 8.22 0.13 8.74
N SER A 810 7.84 -0.50 9.85
CA SER A 810 6.47 -0.50 10.30
C SER A 810 6.19 0.95 10.67
N ARG A 811 5.42 1.64 9.81
CA ARG A 811 4.73 2.88 10.14
C ARG A 811 3.83 2.56 11.33
N GLY A 812 4.38 2.69 12.53
CA GLY A 812 3.65 2.49 13.77
C GLY A 812 2.50 3.49 13.87
N ASP A 813 1.33 2.94 14.18
CA ASP A 813 0.17 3.57 14.81
C ASP A 813 0.04 5.07 14.58
N ARG A 814 -0.57 5.42 13.44
CA ARG A 814 -1.26 6.70 13.32
C ARG A 814 -2.74 6.41 13.36
N GLU A 815 -3.44 7.09 14.27
CA GLU A 815 -4.88 7.20 14.18
C GLU A 815 -5.26 7.59 12.73
N PRO A 816 -6.32 7.00 12.17
CA PRO A 816 -6.80 7.39 10.86
C PRO A 816 -7.30 8.83 10.94
N VAL A 817 -6.41 9.78 10.66
CA VAL A 817 -6.80 11.14 10.38
C VAL A 817 -7.46 11.08 9.02
N ASP A 818 -8.74 11.48 8.94
CA ASP A 818 -9.40 11.73 7.67
C ASP A 818 -8.49 12.68 6.86
N PRO A 819 -7.89 12.22 5.74
CA PRO A 819 -6.93 13.01 5.00
C PRO A 819 -7.62 14.09 4.14
N SER A 820 -8.93 13.97 3.91
CA SER A 820 -9.70 14.86 3.02
C SER A 820 -9.55 16.35 3.38
N PRO A 821 -9.62 16.76 4.67
CA PRO A 821 -9.40 18.15 5.09
C PRO A 821 -7.92 18.60 5.04
N ILE A 822 -6.97 17.67 5.02
CA ILE A 822 -5.53 17.94 5.06
C ILE A 822 -4.99 18.28 3.67
N PHE A 823 -5.53 17.61 2.65
CA PHE A 823 -5.11 17.72 1.26
C PHE A 823 -6.00 18.64 0.42
N GLY A 824 -7.08 19.20 0.97
CA GLY A 824 -7.96 20.19 0.33
C GLY A 824 -8.55 19.63 -0.95
N THR A 825 -9.60 18.83 -0.82
CA THR A 825 -10.09 17.94 -1.88
C THR A 825 -10.49 18.62 -3.18
N ASN A 826 -10.77 19.93 -3.27
CA ASN A 826 -11.38 20.48 -4.50
C ASN A 826 -10.54 21.46 -5.31
N ALA A 827 -9.51 22.12 -4.74
CA ALA A 827 -8.77 23.15 -5.48
C ALA A 827 -7.85 22.59 -6.60
N TRP A 828 -7.40 21.34 -6.46
CA TRP A 828 -6.59 20.66 -7.47
C TRP A 828 -7.41 20.09 -8.62
N ILE A 829 -8.65 19.71 -8.37
CA ILE A 829 -9.57 19.11 -9.34
C ILE A 829 -9.81 20.09 -10.50
N GLU A 830 -10.03 21.37 -10.17
CA GLU A 830 -10.38 22.41 -11.16
C GLU A 830 -9.22 22.82 -12.09
N LEU A 831 -7.96 22.58 -11.71
CA LEU A 831 -6.78 22.99 -12.51
C LEU A 831 -6.36 21.97 -13.57
N PHE A 832 -6.83 20.73 -13.45
CA PHE A 832 -6.55 19.67 -14.42
C PHE A 832 -7.67 19.51 -15.47
N ASP A 833 -8.78 20.23 -15.31
CA ASP A 833 -9.96 20.17 -16.19
C ASP A 833 -9.86 21.13 -17.41
N ASP A 834 -8.87 22.03 -17.42
CA ASP A 834 -8.63 22.99 -18.51
C ASP A 834 -7.45 22.55 -19.41
N ARG A 835 -7.61 21.44 -20.16
CA ARG A 835 -6.91 21.19 -21.46
C ARG A 835 -7.72 20.32 -22.42
#